data_AF-A0A815W1K3-F1
#
_entry.id   AF-A0A815W1K3-F1
#
_cell.length_a   1.000
_cell.length_b   1.000
_cell.length_c   1.000
_cell.angle_alpha   90.00
_cell.angle_beta   90.00
_cell.angle_gamma   90.00
#
_symmetry.space_group_name_H-M   'P 1'
#
loop_
_entity.id
_entity.type
_entity.pdbx_description
1 polymer ?
#
loop_
_entity_poly.entity_id
_entity_poly.type
_entity_poly.pdbx_seq_one_letter_code
_entity_poly.pdbx_strand_id
1 'polypeptide(L)'
;MIQKLIAYNIFDTHSNDQSVVSMQRWSTRLYIVILGLAMTILIVYTTTNTTLMQTDVSNPSVTAYLNLYDQHHNIKCPCTQISTLYKNFLQLTPTYNQICSSRFVSDEWIQFLLDNNQTTFRYAADFRATASHQFQVLRELCQLSMIAVNNGLQTLYSSQLISGQLLSKDLFEAEIRADIEAFQRITTSNFWRELTFVRSFIFGNQLIPAIPTAFTIIVRSDAPGTIRSSPGLNTNEFIEPNGSSCGCTDYPTCRMPAGFYNITTFDTSRGVFDEQTLPPEEYLSNWYTGCWPAETLLLSIPTYLYNQTALNYILSYVNNSLVDNPFIVMSSMASSHFDPTMTIETLVEDLFVENWTDEVNYMSYFRQCQPNSCVYETNERASNLFIFTSLLGLYGGLSVVLLFLIPYVVNYIMILFRTKPNAPHIEQPTTIDNTSSKVRRLMKQIWESIVDLNIFRSLQKNTVSDQYQQRWSTRLYILLLALTVLFLTFYTWLKIEMKIIQIKNPTLNSITKLQSYASSLQCPCMKLSVSYEDLIELQPNYHQICSSEFVTLKWIEGLNEIASKSVASLYFADFRFASPTFQLLKSMCDLTNETIFNELFVFGQTQLVTANLIQQELFEGQLNLDIEQFKVTLPNSLLRALLLIRNFTYMNQFLSGSYANFAVDYSTIEEYTKPDVLLTHYGSTTTFANGTTVTCSCANDIRCGRQAALYTGPSGARQVIFIVPGFYSRCFPVESLLPSTLECFADTSSCLESMTNLTNETLFINMKRLNTSQPSRFPVNTTINVLLEQLFIENWSSILHYPTYFNKCQPASCSYTTVAQRSTLQVVTTIAGLVGGLSIAFRVIAPSIIVCLVTVFRKFRPKQANANDLLNPMSTRQRICLFLISFNTFEKKHRRVVNETEIYLQRQSTRFYFLFLSLTVFILVLYTLLTYQQNDKTVSISSFGKFRQLQKLYGSTAVECPCTKLSFQNEAFCQPEPSFHQVCSSDFMRKDWIDELFINYQQQNLSEMNSYRFSGTAFSFFQTLQIMCNLIEQAVLDGRDLFLVKQVVSAYMPDYNLFDQQVSAALTTFESSLASNFVHTLNMLLGMAQGNGLVSAYSMNWGMFLPNLTKDATIYTKARIYNDCNCATSATCTQSSIPYVPGYVVGCLPLQSLLRSTLECFYN
;
A
#
# COMPACT_ATOMS: atom_id res chain seq x y z
N MET A 1 -79.95 -25.23 -17.19
CA MET A 1 -78.96 -24.41 -16.44
C MET A 1 -78.86 -22.98 -16.97
N ILE A 2 -78.70 -22.79 -18.29
CA ILE A 2 -78.63 -21.47 -18.95
C ILE A 2 -79.89 -20.60 -18.69
N GLN A 3 -81.10 -21.17 -18.71
CA GLN A 3 -82.33 -20.45 -18.34
C GLN A 3 -82.35 -19.95 -16.87
N LYS A 4 -81.71 -20.67 -15.94
CA LYS A 4 -81.56 -20.21 -14.54
C LYS A 4 -80.51 -19.10 -14.41
N LEU A 5 -79.50 -19.08 -15.28
CA LEU A 5 -78.51 -18.00 -15.35
C LEU A 5 -79.12 -16.72 -15.97
N ILE A 6 -79.98 -16.85 -16.97
CA ILE A 6 -80.67 -15.72 -17.62
C ILE A 6 -81.70 -15.07 -16.68
N ALA A 7 -82.30 -15.85 -15.77
CA ALA A 7 -83.20 -15.36 -14.73
C ALA A 7 -82.48 -14.81 -13.48
N TYR A 8 -81.14 -14.88 -13.44
CA TYR A 8 -80.36 -14.52 -12.26
C TYR A 8 -80.30 -12.99 -12.08
N ASN A 9 -80.76 -12.52 -10.93
CA ASN A 9 -80.85 -11.10 -10.60
C ASN A 9 -80.32 -10.87 -9.19
N ILE A 10 -79.09 -10.34 -9.08
CA ILE A 10 -78.43 -10.00 -7.82
C ILE A 10 -79.12 -8.81 -7.14
N PHE A 11 -79.80 -7.95 -7.91
CA PHE A 11 -80.44 -6.72 -7.44
C PHE A 11 -81.97 -6.82 -7.38
N ASP A 12 -82.53 -8.02 -7.19
CA ASP A 12 -83.99 -8.25 -7.17
C ASP A 12 -84.68 -7.49 -6.01
N THR A 13 -85.67 -6.66 -6.35
CA THR A 13 -86.51 -5.96 -5.37
C THR A 13 -87.98 -6.40 -5.38
N HIS A 14 -88.32 -7.49 -6.10
CA HIS A 14 -89.69 -8.00 -6.26
C HIS A 14 -90.71 -6.94 -6.73
N SER A 15 -90.27 -6.01 -7.59
CA SER A 15 -91.18 -5.08 -8.27
C SER A 15 -91.87 -5.77 -9.44
N ASN A 16 -93.18 -5.55 -9.60
CA ASN A 16 -93.93 -6.01 -10.79
C ASN A 16 -93.79 -5.06 -11.99
N ASP A 17 -93.08 -3.94 -11.83
CA ASP A 17 -92.81 -2.99 -12.91
C ASP A 17 -91.72 -3.54 -13.85
N GLN A 18 -92.11 -3.81 -15.09
CA GLN A 18 -91.25 -4.36 -16.15
C GLN A 18 -89.98 -3.52 -16.35
N SER A 19 -90.06 -2.20 -16.17
CA SER A 19 -88.92 -1.29 -16.33
C SER A 19 -87.89 -1.48 -15.22
N VAL A 20 -88.35 -1.66 -13.97
CA VAL A 20 -87.51 -1.89 -12.79
C VAL A 20 -86.87 -3.28 -12.82
N VAL A 21 -87.61 -4.31 -13.23
CA VAL A 21 -87.05 -5.66 -13.39
C VAL A 21 -85.98 -5.69 -14.50
N SER A 22 -86.17 -4.95 -15.59
CA SER A 22 -85.16 -4.83 -16.64
C SER A 22 -83.88 -4.15 -16.14
N MET A 23 -84.02 -3.10 -15.33
CA MET A 23 -82.92 -2.36 -14.71
C MET A 23 -82.05 -3.25 -13.82
N GLN A 24 -82.68 -4.07 -12.99
CA GLN A 24 -81.99 -4.96 -12.06
C GLN A 24 -81.21 -6.08 -12.77
N ARG A 25 -81.78 -6.60 -13.87
CA ARG A 25 -81.08 -7.59 -14.72
C ARG A 25 -79.88 -6.97 -15.43
N TRP A 26 -79.98 -5.73 -15.90
CA TRP A 26 -78.84 -4.99 -16.45
C TRP A 26 -77.77 -4.68 -15.40
N SER A 27 -78.16 -4.29 -14.18
CA SER A 27 -77.23 -4.13 -13.05
C SER A 27 -76.53 -5.42 -12.69
N THR A 28 -77.23 -6.55 -12.70
CA THR A 28 -76.64 -7.87 -12.42
C THR A 28 -75.61 -8.25 -13.48
N ARG A 29 -75.91 -8.03 -14.76
CA ARG A 29 -74.99 -8.31 -15.87
C ARG A 29 -73.76 -7.41 -15.84
N LEU A 30 -73.95 -6.11 -15.62
CA LEU A 30 -72.85 -5.15 -15.53
C LEU A 30 -71.95 -5.47 -14.32
N TYR A 31 -72.53 -5.89 -13.20
CA TYR A 31 -71.79 -6.33 -12.01
C TYR A 31 -70.89 -7.52 -12.30
N ILE A 32 -71.43 -8.57 -12.91
CA ILE A 32 -70.66 -9.78 -13.22
C ILE A 32 -69.54 -9.47 -14.22
N VAL A 33 -69.81 -8.65 -15.24
CA VAL A 33 -68.80 -8.28 -16.27
C VAL A 33 -67.69 -7.41 -15.69
N ILE A 34 -68.02 -6.36 -14.93
CA ILE A 34 -67.01 -5.46 -14.33
C ILE A 34 -66.19 -6.21 -13.28
N LEU A 35 -66.82 -7.03 -12.44
CA LEU A 35 -66.11 -7.85 -11.46
C LEU A 35 -65.17 -8.84 -12.15
N GLY A 36 -65.63 -9.51 -13.22
CA GLY A 36 -64.80 -10.42 -14.00
C GLY A 36 -63.59 -9.74 -14.64
N LEU A 37 -63.79 -8.61 -15.32
CA LEU A 37 -62.72 -7.82 -15.93
C LEU A 37 -61.69 -7.34 -14.90
N ALA A 38 -62.16 -6.78 -13.79
CA ALA A 38 -61.30 -6.29 -12.72
C ALA A 38 -60.47 -7.42 -12.08
N MET A 39 -61.07 -8.59 -11.85
CA MET A 39 -60.34 -9.76 -11.35
C MET A 39 -59.31 -10.27 -12.37
N THR A 40 -59.64 -10.26 -13.66
CA THR A 40 -58.70 -10.70 -14.71
C THR A 40 -57.50 -9.76 -14.80
N ILE A 41 -57.71 -8.45 -14.75
CA ILE A 41 -56.64 -7.44 -14.74
C ILE A 41 -55.75 -7.61 -13.50
N LEU A 42 -56.35 -7.83 -12.32
CA LEU A 42 -55.60 -8.07 -11.08
C LEU A 42 -54.77 -9.36 -11.14
N ILE A 43 -55.30 -10.43 -11.72
CA ILE A 43 -54.58 -11.70 -11.92
C ILE A 43 -53.39 -11.50 -12.87
N VAL A 44 -53.60 -10.84 -14.01
CA VAL A 44 -52.51 -10.58 -14.96
C VAL A 44 -51.42 -9.73 -14.31
N TYR A 45 -51.78 -8.63 -13.65
CA TYR A 45 -50.83 -7.74 -12.99
C TYR A 45 -50.02 -8.45 -11.89
N THR A 46 -50.68 -9.23 -11.04
CA THR A 46 -50.01 -9.95 -9.94
C THR A 46 -49.12 -11.10 -10.41
N THR A 47 -49.40 -11.69 -11.59
CA THR A 47 -48.62 -12.79 -12.14
C THR A 47 -47.43 -12.34 -13.00
N THR A 48 -47.48 -11.14 -13.59
CA THR A 48 -46.38 -10.59 -14.40
C THR A 48 -45.32 -9.85 -13.59
N ASN A 49 -45.58 -9.56 -12.31
CA ASN A 49 -44.64 -8.82 -11.47
C ASN A 49 -43.51 -9.74 -11.00
N THR A 50 -42.29 -9.48 -11.45
CA THR A 50 -41.08 -10.21 -11.04
C THR A 50 -40.37 -9.46 -9.92
N THR A 51 -39.83 -10.20 -8.96
CA THR A 51 -39.01 -9.66 -7.88
C THR A 51 -37.58 -10.16 -8.03
N LEU A 52 -36.60 -9.27 -7.88
CA LEU A 52 -35.20 -9.66 -7.74
C LEU A 52 -35.05 -10.47 -6.45
N MET A 53 -34.58 -11.71 -6.57
CA MET A 53 -34.26 -12.55 -5.43
C MET A 53 -32.74 -12.75 -5.37
N GLN A 54 -32.17 -12.51 -4.20
CA GLN A 54 -30.78 -12.86 -3.91
C GLN A 54 -30.76 -14.29 -3.39
N THR A 55 -29.98 -15.15 -4.04
CA THR A 55 -29.75 -16.51 -3.56
C THR A 55 -28.43 -16.52 -2.80
N ASP A 56 -28.48 -16.96 -1.54
CA ASP A 56 -27.32 -17.08 -0.67
C ASP A 56 -26.86 -18.54 -0.61
N VAL A 57 -25.59 -18.77 -0.96
CA VAL A 57 -24.92 -20.06 -0.80
C VAL A 57 -23.99 -19.97 0.40
N SER A 58 -24.38 -20.62 1.49
CA SER A 58 -23.59 -20.66 2.73
C SER A 58 -22.44 -21.66 2.64
N ASN A 59 -21.26 -21.26 3.13
CA ASN A 59 -20.02 -22.05 3.20
C ASN A 59 -19.70 -22.87 1.94
N PRO A 60 -19.51 -22.22 0.77
CA PRO A 60 -19.23 -22.92 -0.47
C PRO A 60 -17.88 -23.63 -0.44
N SER A 61 -17.82 -24.86 -0.97
CA SER A 61 -16.55 -25.51 -1.28
C SER A 61 -15.90 -24.85 -2.50
N VAL A 62 -14.57 -24.99 -2.66
CA VAL A 62 -13.84 -24.46 -3.83
C VAL A 62 -14.50 -24.92 -5.14
N THR A 63 -14.84 -26.20 -5.25
CA THR A 63 -15.47 -26.75 -6.46
C THR A 63 -16.88 -26.21 -6.69
N ALA A 64 -17.66 -26.02 -5.62
CA ALA A 64 -18.99 -25.42 -5.72
C ALA A 64 -18.91 -23.96 -6.20
N TYR A 65 -17.96 -23.19 -5.67
CA TYR A 65 -17.69 -21.82 -6.12
C TYR A 65 -17.28 -21.77 -7.59
N LEU A 66 -16.29 -22.58 -8.01
CA LEU A 66 -15.82 -22.57 -9.40
C LEU A 66 -16.96 -22.89 -10.39
N ASN A 67 -17.80 -23.89 -10.08
CA ASN A 67 -18.97 -24.22 -10.89
C ASN A 67 -20.01 -23.08 -10.95
N LEU A 68 -20.23 -22.39 -9.82
CA LEU A 68 -21.16 -21.26 -9.76
C LEU A 68 -20.62 -20.04 -10.50
N TYR A 69 -19.31 -19.80 -10.46
CA TYR A 69 -18.64 -18.72 -11.17
C TYR A 69 -18.79 -18.88 -12.70
N ASP A 70 -18.58 -20.11 -13.20
CA ASP A 70 -18.77 -20.45 -14.61
C ASP A 70 -20.22 -20.19 -15.09
N GLN A 71 -21.21 -20.42 -14.22
CA GLN A 71 -22.63 -20.22 -14.52
C GLN A 71 -23.10 -18.77 -14.30
N HIS A 72 -22.50 -18.07 -13.34
CA HIS A 72 -22.96 -16.77 -12.85
C HIS A 72 -21.75 -15.88 -12.54
N HIS A 73 -21.30 -15.12 -13.55
CA HIS A 73 -20.14 -14.23 -13.43
C HIS A 73 -20.34 -13.06 -12.43
N ASN A 74 -21.56 -12.84 -11.92
CA ASN A 74 -21.91 -11.82 -10.92
C ASN A 74 -21.93 -12.35 -9.48
N ILE A 75 -21.37 -13.54 -9.22
CA ILE A 75 -21.29 -14.08 -7.85
C ILE A 75 -20.35 -13.25 -6.98
N LYS A 76 -20.81 -12.88 -5.79
CA LYS A 76 -20.04 -12.09 -4.81
C LYS A 76 -19.86 -12.88 -3.53
N CYS A 77 -18.62 -13.13 -3.16
CA CYS A 77 -18.25 -13.90 -2.00
C CYS A 77 -17.39 -13.03 -1.07
N PRO A 78 -17.94 -12.40 -0.03
CA PRO A 78 -17.14 -11.70 0.98
C PRO A 78 -16.13 -12.64 1.64
N CYS A 79 -14.87 -12.21 1.75
CA CYS A 79 -13.87 -12.91 2.54
C CYS A 79 -14.06 -12.57 4.02
N THR A 80 -13.94 -13.57 4.90
CA THR A 80 -13.88 -13.32 6.35
C THR A 80 -12.50 -12.79 6.76
N GLN A 81 -11.45 -13.31 6.13
CA GLN A 81 -10.09 -12.82 6.27
C GLN A 81 -9.70 -12.03 5.02
N ILE A 82 -9.70 -10.71 5.14
CA ILE A 82 -9.46 -9.79 4.01
C ILE A 82 -7.97 -9.59 3.67
N SER A 83 -7.07 -10.19 4.46
CA SER A 83 -5.63 -10.05 4.31
C SER A 83 -4.97 -11.42 4.40
N THR A 84 -4.24 -11.81 3.35
CA THR A 84 -3.57 -13.11 3.25
C THR A 84 -2.09 -12.93 2.93
N LEU A 85 -1.21 -13.54 3.74
CA LEU A 85 0.23 -13.53 3.51
C LEU A 85 0.62 -14.26 2.22
N TYR A 86 1.54 -13.71 1.41
CA TYR A 86 2.00 -14.35 0.16
C TYR A 86 2.62 -15.73 0.41
N LYS A 87 3.34 -15.91 1.53
CA LYS A 87 3.96 -17.20 1.91
C LYS A 87 2.99 -18.40 1.88
N ASN A 88 1.69 -18.16 2.04
CA ASN A 88 0.69 -19.22 2.11
C ASN A 88 0.24 -19.76 0.75
N PHE A 89 0.47 -19.01 -0.34
CA PHE A 89 -0.05 -19.36 -1.67
C PHE A 89 0.93 -19.09 -2.81
N LEU A 90 2.05 -18.43 -2.57
CA LEU A 90 3.09 -18.12 -3.55
C LEU A 90 4.42 -18.71 -3.10
N GLN A 91 5.09 -19.41 -4.01
CA GLN A 91 6.49 -19.80 -3.86
C GLN A 91 7.26 -19.36 -5.12
N LEU A 92 8.23 -18.47 -4.94
CA LEU A 92 9.17 -18.02 -5.95
C LEU A 92 10.54 -18.65 -5.70
N THR A 93 11.15 -19.22 -6.74
CA THR A 93 12.52 -19.76 -6.69
C THR A 93 13.36 -19.14 -7.81
N PRO A 94 14.41 -18.37 -7.50
CA PRO A 94 15.34 -17.86 -8.50
C PRO A 94 16.31 -18.96 -8.94
N THR A 95 16.67 -18.94 -10.22
CA THR A 95 17.81 -19.68 -10.76
C THR A 95 18.90 -18.67 -11.12
N TYR A 96 20.12 -18.87 -10.62
CA TYR A 96 21.21 -17.93 -10.84
C TYR A 96 22.10 -18.33 -12.03
N ASN A 97 22.75 -17.35 -12.64
CA ASN A 97 23.70 -17.54 -13.72
C ASN A 97 24.86 -18.44 -13.27
N GLN A 98 25.35 -19.27 -14.20
CA GLN A 98 26.41 -20.25 -13.93
C GLN A 98 27.67 -19.61 -13.33
N ILE A 99 27.97 -18.35 -13.64
CA ILE A 99 29.15 -17.64 -13.13
C ILE A 99 29.23 -17.65 -11.60
N CYS A 100 28.09 -17.48 -10.93
CA CYS A 100 28.02 -17.43 -9.47
C CYS A 100 28.15 -18.80 -8.78
N SER A 101 28.07 -19.90 -9.54
CA SER A 101 28.32 -21.26 -9.05
C SER A 101 29.60 -21.88 -9.64
N SER A 102 30.35 -21.12 -10.44
CA SER A 102 31.54 -21.57 -11.14
C SER A 102 32.79 -21.58 -10.23
N ARG A 103 33.86 -22.25 -10.67
CA ARG A 103 35.16 -22.18 -9.98
C ARG A 103 35.81 -20.79 -10.07
N PHE A 104 35.37 -19.91 -10.97
CA PHE A 104 35.95 -18.57 -11.16
C PHE A 104 35.63 -17.59 -10.01
N VAL A 105 34.67 -17.92 -9.16
CA VAL A 105 34.37 -17.16 -7.92
C VAL A 105 34.88 -17.86 -6.66
N SER A 106 35.70 -18.91 -6.81
CA SER A 106 36.27 -19.66 -5.69
C SER A 106 37.57 -19.05 -5.18
N ASP A 107 37.87 -19.30 -3.90
CA ASP A 107 39.13 -18.85 -3.29
C ASP A 107 40.35 -19.45 -4.00
N GLU A 108 40.26 -20.69 -4.48
CA GLU A 108 41.34 -21.36 -5.22
C GLU A 108 41.71 -20.59 -6.50
N TRP A 109 40.72 -20.14 -7.27
CA TRP A 109 40.95 -19.35 -8.49
C TRP A 109 41.56 -17.97 -8.17
N ILE A 110 41.02 -17.31 -7.16
CA ILE A 110 41.50 -15.97 -6.76
C ILE A 110 42.95 -16.05 -6.24
N GLN A 111 43.28 -17.07 -5.44
CA GLN A 111 44.65 -17.30 -4.96
C GLN A 111 45.60 -17.64 -6.11
N PHE A 112 45.16 -18.46 -7.07
CA PHE A 112 45.96 -18.82 -8.24
C PHE A 112 46.37 -17.59 -9.06
N LEU A 113 45.50 -16.59 -9.17
CA LEU A 113 45.78 -15.35 -9.89
C LEU A 113 46.66 -14.36 -9.11
N LEU A 114 46.85 -14.55 -7.80
CA LEU A 114 47.58 -13.61 -6.96
C LEU A 114 49.07 -13.99 -6.84
N ASP A 115 49.94 -13.08 -7.25
CA ASP A 115 51.37 -13.11 -6.91
C ASP A 115 51.69 -11.99 -5.92
N ASN A 116 51.68 -12.27 -4.62
CA ASN A 116 51.87 -11.25 -3.59
C ASN A 116 53.18 -10.46 -3.71
N ASN A 117 54.18 -11.00 -4.42
CA ASN A 117 55.46 -10.33 -4.64
C ASN A 117 55.52 -9.53 -5.94
N GLN A 118 54.66 -9.79 -6.94
CA GLN A 118 54.72 -9.09 -8.23
C GLN A 118 53.45 -8.35 -8.62
N THR A 119 52.29 -8.67 -8.04
CA THR A 119 50.98 -8.13 -8.46
C THR A 119 50.98 -6.60 -8.54
N THR A 120 51.58 -5.92 -7.57
CA THR A 120 51.61 -4.44 -7.54
C THR A 120 52.79 -3.83 -8.29
N PHE A 121 53.80 -4.63 -8.66
CA PHE A 121 54.94 -4.21 -9.48
C PHE A 121 54.67 -4.26 -10.98
N ARG A 122 53.65 -4.99 -11.40
CA ARG A 122 53.29 -5.14 -12.80
C ARG A 122 52.76 -3.83 -13.36
N TYR A 123 52.86 -3.70 -14.68
CA TYR A 123 52.21 -2.64 -15.42
C TYR A 123 50.70 -2.65 -15.12
N ALA A 124 50.08 -1.48 -14.89
CA ALA A 124 48.69 -1.42 -14.45
C ALA A 124 47.70 -2.02 -15.48
N ALA A 125 48.08 -2.05 -16.76
CA ALA A 125 47.29 -2.71 -17.79
C ALA A 125 47.48 -4.24 -17.86
N ASP A 126 48.43 -4.80 -17.10
CA ASP A 126 48.67 -6.22 -17.06
C ASP A 126 47.53 -6.95 -16.34
N PHE A 127 46.93 -7.92 -17.02
CA PHE A 127 45.85 -8.73 -16.46
C PHE A 127 46.24 -9.37 -15.13
N ARG A 128 47.50 -9.81 -14.97
CA ARG A 128 47.98 -10.45 -13.74
C ARG A 128 48.09 -9.47 -12.57
N ALA A 129 48.05 -8.15 -12.82
CA ALA A 129 48.02 -7.13 -11.78
C ALA A 129 46.62 -6.99 -11.18
N THR A 130 45.57 -7.06 -12.00
CA THR A 130 44.20 -6.70 -11.60
C THR A 130 43.24 -7.89 -11.47
N ALA A 131 43.53 -9.03 -12.11
CA ALA A 131 42.61 -10.16 -12.19
C ALA A 131 42.16 -10.68 -10.82
N SER A 132 43.08 -10.89 -9.87
CA SER A 132 42.71 -11.40 -8.54
C SER A 132 41.69 -10.52 -7.82
N HIS A 133 41.74 -9.21 -8.05
CA HIS A 133 40.85 -8.22 -7.46
C HIS A 133 39.51 -8.16 -8.21
N GLN A 134 39.54 -8.21 -9.54
CA GLN A 134 38.33 -8.29 -10.37
C GLN A 134 37.50 -9.54 -10.07
N PHE A 135 38.12 -10.73 -9.95
CA PHE A 135 37.40 -11.95 -9.59
C PHE A 135 36.92 -11.96 -8.13
N GLN A 136 37.57 -11.23 -7.23
CA GLN A 136 37.02 -10.97 -5.88
C GLN A 136 35.75 -10.14 -5.96
N VAL A 137 35.77 -9.01 -6.67
CA VAL A 137 34.55 -8.19 -6.87
C VAL A 137 33.43 -9.04 -7.46
N LEU A 138 33.72 -9.89 -8.45
CA LEU A 138 32.73 -10.79 -9.04
C LEU A 138 32.12 -11.77 -8.02
N ARG A 139 32.95 -12.39 -7.17
CA ARG A 139 32.49 -13.26 -6.08
C ARG A 139 31.57 -12.50 -5.12
N GLU A 140 31.99 -11.31 -4.69
CA GLU A 140 31.21 -10.48 -3.76
C GLU A 140 29.88 -10.06 -4.37
N LEU A 141 29.85 -9.62 -5.63
CA LEU A 141 28.62 -9.23 -6.32
C LEU A 141 27.64 -10.41 -6.42
N CYS A 142 28.11 -11.61 -6.79
CA CYS A 142 27.28 -12.82 -6.78
C CYS A 142 26.66 -13.11 -5.41
N GLN A 143 27.46 -13.05 -4.33
CA GLN A 143 26.98 -13.30 -2.97
C GLN A 143 25.98 -12.24 -2.50
N LEU A 144 26.28 -10.97 -2.75
CA LEU A 144 25.41 -9.86 -2.36
C LEU A 144 24.08 -9.87 -3.13
N SER A 145 24.09 -10.21 -4.42
CA SER A 145 22.86 -10.38 -5.21
C SER A 145 21.99 -11.51 -4.67
N MET A 146 22.57 -12.65 -4.28
CA MET A 146 21.83 -13.74 -3.64
C MET A 146 21.22 -13.32 -2.30
N ILE A 147 21.96 -12.58 -1.48
CA ILE A 147 21.47 -12.04 -0.20
C ILE A 147 20.32 -11.04 -0.44
N ALA A 148 20.47 -10.13 -1.40
CA ALA A 148 19.45 -9.14 -1.76
C ALA A 148 18.14 -9.81 -2.19
N VAL A 149 18.21 -10.81 -3.08
CA VAL A 149 17.06 -11.60 -3.50
C VAL A 149 16.40 -12.33 -2.32
N ASN A 150 17.20 -13.00 -1.47
CA ASN A 150 16.65 -13.72 -0.32
C ASN A 150 15.96 -12.78 0.68
N ASN A 151 16.56 -11.62 0.98
CA ASN A 151 15.96 -10.59 1.84
C ASN A 151 14.66 -10.03 1.23
N GLY A 152 14.67 -9.76 -0.08
CA GLY A 152 13.50 -9.33 -0.81
C GLY A 152 12.38 -10.38 -0.78
N LEU A 153 12.69 -11.66 -0.98
CA LEU A 153 11.73 -12.76 -0.88
C LEU A 153 11.13 -12.88 0.53
N GLN A 154 11.95 -12.75 1.59
CA GLN A 154 11.41 -12.71 2.96
C GLN A 154 10.44 -11.55 3.15
N THR A 155 10.75 -10.39 2.57
CA THR A 155 9.88 -9.21 2.62
C THR A 155 8.56 -9.46 1.89
N LEU A 156 8.59 -9.98 0.65
CA LEU A 156 7.39 -10.34 -0.11
C LEU A 156 6.56 -11.40 0.63
N TYR A 157 7.18 -12.46 1.16
CA TYR A 157 6.47 -13.50 1.89
C TYR A 157 5.83 -13.02 3.18
N SER A 158 6.35 -11.94 3.78
CA SER A 158 5.75 -11.26 4.93
C SER A 158 4.68 -10.23 4.57
N SER A 159 4.58 -9.83 3.30
CA SER A 159 3.55 -8.90 2.83
C SER A 159 2.20 -9.61 2.64
N GLN A 160 1.14 -8.83 2.43
CA GLN A 160 -0.24 -9.30 2.45
C GLN A 160 -0.99 -8.88 1.19
N LEU A 161 -1.69 -9.82 0.57
CA LEU A 161 -2.71 -9.54 -0.45
C LEU A 161 -4.00 -9.12 0.26
N ILE A 162 -4.50 -7.91 -0.05
CA ILE A 162 -5.70 -7.34 0.57
C ILE A 162 -6.89 -7.44 -0.39
N SER A 163 -7.90 -8.22 -0.02
CA SER A 163 -9.17 -8.29 -0.75
C SER A 163 -10.37 -8.54 0.16
N GLY A 164 -11.40 -7.70 0.03
CA GLY A 164 -12.67 -7.86 0.75
C GLY A 164 -13.61 -8.90 0.17
N GLN A 165 -13.37 -9.29 -1.08
CA GLN A 165 -14.15 -10.29 -1.80
C GLN A 165 -13.18 -11.33 -2.36
N LEU A 166 -13.63 -12.57 -2.48
CA LEU A 166 -12.86 -13.60 -3.15
C LEU A 166 -12.58 -13.17 -4.59
N LEU A 167 -11.31 -12.97 -4.92
CA LEU A 167 -10.88 -12.64 -6.27
C LEU A 167 -11.17 -13.84 -7.18
N SER A 168 -11.64 -13.57 -8.41
CA SER A 168 -11.71 -14.62 -9.43
C SER A 168 -10.31 -15.15 -9.72
N LYS A 169 -10.22 -16.38 -10.23
CA LYS A 169 -8.93 -17.01 -10.52
C LYS A 169 -8.06 -16.13 -11.45
N ASP A 170 -8.65 -15.62 -12.53
CA ASP A 170 -7.92 -14.78 -13.50
C ASP A 170 -7.45 -13.46 -12.88
N LEU A 171 -8.30 -12.82 -12.05
CA LEU A 171 -7.96 -11.56 -11.39
C LEU A 171 -6.89 -11.77 -10.30
N PHE A 172 -6.97 -12.86 -9.57
CA PHE A 172 -5.96 -13.26 -8.60
C PHE A 172 -4.61 -13.48 -9.29
N GLU A 173 -4.55 -14.30 -10.34
CA GLU A 173 -3.31 -14.55 -11.09
C GLU A 173 -2.71 -13.28 -11.70
N ALA A 174 -3.55 -12.35 -12.18
CA ALA A 174 -3.09 -11.07 -12.69
C ALA A 174 -2.50 -10.17 -11.60
N GLU A 175 -3.13 -10.10 -10.41
CA GLU A 175 -2.62 -9.31 -9.28
C GLU A 175 -1.28 -9.89 -8.79
N ILE A 176 -1.20 -11.22 -8.60
CA ILE A 176 0.05 -11.88 -8.17
C ILE A 176 1.19 -11.62 -9.16
N ARG A 177 0.90 -11.61 -10.47
CA ARG A 177 1.91 -11.31 -11.48
C ARG A 177 2.43 -9.88 -11.37
N ALA A 178 1.53 -8.90 -11.20
CA ALA A 178 1.90 -7.52 -11.00
C ALA A 178 2.77 -7.34 -9.73
N ASP A 179 2.43 -8.06 -8.65
CA ASP A 179 3.21 -8.04 -7.40
C ASP A 179 4.59 -8.67 -7.55
N ILE A 180 4.72 -9.75 -8.32
CA ILE A 180 6.01 -10.40 -8.63
C ILE A 180 6.89 -9.44 -9.44
N GLU A 181 6.33 -8.79 -10.48
CA GLU A 181 7.04 -7.82 -11.30
C GLU A 181 7.50 -6.60 -10.47
N ALA A 182 6.62 -6.10 -9.58
CA ALA A 182 6.97 -5.04 -8.64
C ALA A 182 8.09 -5.47 -7.68
N PHE A 183 8.01 -6.68 -7.12
CA PHE A 183 9.05 -7.25 -6.26
C PHE A 183 10.41 -7.33 -6.96
N GLN A 184 10.45 -7.86 -8.19
CA GLN A 184 11.67 -7.98 -8.98
C GLN A 184 12.30 -6.61 -9.25
N ARG A 185 11.47 -5.63 -9.64
CA ARG A 185 11.93 -4.26 -9.92
C ARG A 185 12.46 -3.56 -8.67
N ILE A 186 11.75 -3.66 -7.53
CA ILE A 186 12.16 -3.03 -6.27
C ILE A 186 13.48 -3.61 -5.78
N THR A 187 13.59 -4.95 -5.79
CA THR A 187 14.80 -5.64 -5.29
C THR A 187 16.02 -5.26 -6.13
N THR A 188 15.87 -5.28 -7.45
CA THR A 188 16.91 -4.89 -8.40
C THR A 188 17.32 -3.43 -8.23
N SER A 189 16.35 -2.52 -8.21
CA SER A 189 16.63 -1.08 -8.13
C SER A 189 17.29 -0.69 -6.80
N ASN A 190 16.87 -1.30 -5.68
CA ASN A 190 17.49 -1.05 -4.39
C ASN A 190 18.95 -1.50 -4.35
N PHE A 191 19.24 -2.71 -4.85
CA PHE A 191 20.60 -3.22 -4.93
C PHE A 191 21.50 -2.35 -5.83
N TRP A 192 21.00 -1.98 -7.01
CA TRP A 192 21.74 -1.14 -7.95
C TRP A 192 22.02 0.25 -7.38
N ARG A 193 21.04 0.86 -6.71
CA ARG A 193 21.21 2.15 -6.03
C ARG A 193 22.28 2.07 -4.95
N GLU A 194 22.27 1.03 -4.11
CA GLU A 194 23.31 0.84 -3.07
C GLU A 194 24.69 0.66 -3.70
N LEU A 195 24.81 -0.15 -4.76
CA LEU A 195 26.07 -0.37 -5.47
C LEU A 195 26.60 0.93 -6.10
N THR A 196 25.74 1.68 -6.80
CA THR A 196 26.07 2.97 -7.40
C THR A 196 26.51 3.97 -6.32
N PHE A 197 25.82 4.00 -5.18
CA PHE A 197 26.19 4.85 -4.05
C PHE A 197 27.61 4.53 -3.55
N VAL A 198 27.94 3.26 -3.33
CA VAL A 198 29.31 2.85 -2.92
C VAL A 198 30.35 3.22 -3.97
N ARG A 199 30.08 2.95 -5.25
CA ARG A 199 30.98 3.28 -6.38
C ARG A 199 31.25 4.79 -6.46
N SER A 200 30.22 5.62 -6.41
CA SER A 200 30.34 7.08 -6.40
C SER A 200 31.16 7.60 -5.23
N PHE A 201 31.09 6.96 -4.06
CA PHE A 201 31.87 7.33 -2.89
C PHE A 201 33.34 6.93 -2.98
N ILE A 202 33.64 5.75 -3.52
CA ILE A 202 35.02 5.32 -3.80
C ILE A 202 35.67 6.30 -4.77
N PHE A 203 34.99 6.59 -5.88
CA PHE A 203 35.46 7.52 -6.90
C PHE A 203 35.59 8.97 -6.38
N GLY A 204 34.52 9.50 -5.78
CA GLY A 204 34.46 10.90 -5.37
C GLY A 204 35.36 11.24 -4.18
N ASN A 205 35.61 10.29 -3.28
CA ASN A 205 36.68 10.43 -2.28
C ASN A 205 38.05 10.03 -2.81
N GLN A 206 38.15 9.59 -4.06
CA GLN A 206 39.38 9.16 -4.71
C GLN A 206 40.13 8.10 -3.90
N LEU A 207 39.40 7.10 -3.38
CA LEU A 207 40.00 6.10 -2.50
C LEU A 207 41.04 5.27 -3.27
N ILE A 208 42.25 5.19 -2.73
CA ILE A 208 43.41 4.64 -3.44
C ILE A 208 43.39 3.10 -3.39
N PRO A 209 43.35 2.41 -4.54
CA PRO A 209 43.54 0.97 -4.62
C PRO A 209 45.01 0.59 -4.36
N ALA A 210 45.24 -0.64 -3.87
CA ALA A 210 46.57 -1.16 -3.60
C ALA A 210 47.39 -1.41 -4.86
N ILE A 211 46.73 -1.80 -5.94
CA ILE A 211 47.33 -1.89 -7.26
C ILE A 211 47.46 -0.46 -7.81
N PRO A 212 48.60 -0.06 -8.41
CA PRO A 212 48.81 1.30 -8.89
C PRO A 212 48.05 1.58 -10.21
N THR A 213 46.74 1.35 -10.22
CA THR A 213 45.85 1.54 -11.38
C THR A 213 45.24 2.94 -11.42
N ALA A 214 44.68 3.42 -10.30
CA ALA A 214 44.10 4.78 -10.23
C ALA A 214 45.12 5.86 -9.87
N PHE A 215 46.04 5.53 -8.96
CA PHE A 215 47.05 6.46 -8.46
C PHE A 215 48.39 5.75 -8.31
N THR A 216 49.46 6.47 -8.64
CA THR A 216 50.83 6.04 -8.42
C THR A 216 51.47 6.92 -7.34
N ILE A 217 51.87 6.32 -6.23
CA ILE A 217 52.60 7.00 -5.17
C ILE A 217 54.08 7.03 -5.56
N ILE A 218 54.71 8.21 -5.53
CA ILE A 218 56.11 8.39 -5.94
C ILE A 218 56.92 9.19 -4.92
N VAL A 219 58.22 8.96 -4.90
CA VAL A 219 59.19 9.76 -4.13
C VAL A 219 59.91 10.71 -5.08
N ARG A 220 59.60 12.02 -5.00
CA ARG A 220 60.28 13.04 -5.81
C ARG A 220 61.56 13.50 -5.12
N SER A 221 62.69 13.49 -5.84
CA SER A 221 63.98 13.94 -5.29
C SER A 221 64.46 15.21 -5.99
N ASP A 222 64.72 16.26 -5.19
CA ASP A 222 65.17 17.57 -5.66
C ASP A 222 66.60 17.56 -6.25
N ALA A 223 67.44 16.59 -5.85
CA ALA A 223 68.80 16.42 -6.39
C ALA A 223 69.27 14.95 -6.28
N PRO A 224 70.06 14.44 -7.25
CA PRO A 224 70.64 13.10 -7.15
C PRO A 224 71.48 12.96 -5.87
N GLY A 225 71.11 12.07 -4.96
CA GLY A 225 71.86 11.79 -3.73
C GLY A 225 71.46 12.59 -2.48
N THR A 226 70.40 13.40 -2.52
CA THR A 226 69.79 14.00 -1.32
C THR A 226 68.27 13.80 -1.30
N ILE A 227 67.79 12.98 -0.36
CA ILE A 227 66.35 12.80 -0.08
C ILE A 227 65.87 13.96 0.80
N ARG A 228 65.80 15.18 0.24
CA ARG A 228 64.78 16.15 0.69
C ARG A 228 63.55 15.93 -0.18
N SER A 229 62.92 14.77 -0.03
CA SER A 229 61.83 14.36 -0.92
C SER A 229 60.49 14.76 -0.35
N SER A 230 59.68 15.43 -1.17
CA SER A 230 58.25 15.49 -0.92
C SER A 230 57.60 14.28 -1.59
N PRO A 231 56.80 13.46 -0.87
CA PRO A 231 55.96 12.46 -1.51
C PRO A 231 55.07 13.12 -2.56
N GLY A 232 55.02 12.53 -3.75
CA GLY A 232 54.14 12.91 -4.83
C GLY A 232 53.08 11.85 -5.05
N LEU A 233 51.88 12.28 -5.44
CA LEU A 233 50.86 11.39 -5.98
C LEU A 233 50.68 11.77 -7.45
N ASN A 234 50.80 10.78 -8.32
CA ASN A 234 50.42 10.93 -9.72
C ASN A 234 49.06 10.27 -9.91
N THR A 235 48.15 11.02 -10.52
CA THR A 235 46.87 10.52 -11.01
C THR A 235 47.14 9.76 -12.29
N ASN A 236 46.62 8.54 -12.39
CA ASN A 236 46.91 7.74 -13.55
C ASN A 236 45.97 8.07 -14.73
N GLU A 237 46.52 7.94 -15.93
CA GLU A 237 45.85 8.21 -17.20
C GLU A 237 46.04 6.99 -18.14
N PHE A 238 44.97 6.62 -18.83
CA PHE A 238 44.90 5.51 -19.77
C PHE A 238 44.67 6.05 -21.18
N ILE A 239 45.55 5.73 -22.12
CA ILE A 239 45.43 6.13 -23.52
C ILE A 239 44.71 5.04 -24.30
N GLU A 240 43.55 5.39 -24.87
CA GLU A 240 42.77 4.48 -25.71
C GLU A 240 43.42 4.27 -27.09
N PRO A 241 43.10 3.18 -27.82
CA PRO A 241 43.67 2.90 -29.15
C PRO A 241 43.41 3.98 -30.21
N ASN A 242 42.36 4.80 -30.03
CA ASN A 242 42.03 5.95 -30.87
C ASN A 242 42.91 7.19 -30.60
N GLY A 243 43.81 7.12 -29.60
CA GLY A 243 44.68 8.20 -29.15
C GLY A 243 44.06 9.15 -28.12
N SER A 244 42.84 8.89 -27.62
CA SER A 244 42.20 9.74 -26.62
C SER A 244 42.72 9.48 -25.20
N SER A 245 42.99 10.59 -24.52
CA SER A 245 43.30 10.74 -23.10
C SER A 245 42.15 10.33 -22.18
N CYS A 246 42.35 9.59 -21.08
CA CYS A 246 41.35 9.41 -20.05
C CYS A 246 42.01 9.29 -18.68
N GLY A 247 41.68 10.19 -17.75
CA GLY A 247 42.25 10.25 -16.41
C GLY A 247 41.35 9.63 -15.34
N CYS A 248 41.97 8.97 -14.34
CA CYS A 248 41.25 8.38 -13.20
C CYS A 248 40.63 9.39 -12.23
N THR A 249 40.99 10.66 -12.35
CA THR A 249 40.37 11.77 -11.63
C THR A 249 39.25 12.43 -12.42
N ASP A 250 39.03 12.04 -13.67
CA ASP A 250 37.96 12.57 -14.53
C ASP A 250 36.82 11.55 -14.64
N TYR A 251 37.16 10.28 -14.85
CA TYR A 251 36.22 9.20 -15.14
C TYR A 251 36.48 7.95 -14.30
N PRO A 252 35.46 7.40 -13.60
CA PRO A 252 35.61 6.12 -12.89
C PRO A 252 35.71 4.93 -13.86
N THR A 253 35.06 5.04 -15.02
CA THR A 253 35.00 4.02 -16.08
C THR A 253 36.20 4.05 -17.01
N CYS A 254 37.21 4.88 -16.69
CA CYS A 254 38.41 5.00 -17.48
C CYS A 254 39.14 3.66 -17.58
N ARG A 255 39.42 3.23 -18.80
CA ARG A 255 39.84 1.85 -19.08
C ARG A 255 40.70 1.73 -20.32
N MET A 256 41.36 0.58 -20.42
CA MET A 256 41.97 0.06 -21.65
C MET A 256 41.83 -1.47 -21.69
N PRO A 257 41.94 -2.11 -22.87
CA PRO A 257 42.03 -3.56 -22.98
C PRO A 257 43.12 -4.14 -22.05
N ALA A 258 42.81 -5.21 -21.33
CA ALA A 258 43.81 -5.91 -20.53
C ALA A 258 44.75 -6.71 -21.45
N GLY A 259 46.00 -6.88 -21.02
CA GLY A 259 46.99 -7.66 -21.78
C GLY A 259 48.04 -8.30 -20.89
N PHE A 260 48.97 -9.01 -21.50
CA PHE A 260 50.16 -9.54 -20.81
C PHE A 260 51.38 -8.71 -21.19
N TYR A 261 52.05 -8.11 -20.22
CA TYR A 261 53.17 -7.21 -20.47
C TYR A 261 54.48 -7.76 -19.90
N ASN A 262 55.59 -7.42 -20.55
CA ASN A 262 56.92 -7.74 -20.06
C ASN A 262 57.37 -6.68 -19.05
N ILE A 263 57.66 -7.10 -17.81
CA ILE A 263 57.84 -6.23 -16.64
C ILE A 263 59.18 -5.46 -16.67
N THR A 264 60.12 -5.86 -17.53
CA THR A 264 61.51 -5.37 -17.46
C THR A 264 61.76 -3.95 -18.00
N THR A 265 60.76 -3.28 -18.59
CA THR A 265 61.03 -2.13 -19.48
C THR A 265 60.32 -0.81 -19.18
N PHE A 266 59.45 -0.70 -18.16
CA PHE A 266 58.63 0.53 -17.99
C PHE A 266 58.85 1.25 -16.66
N ASP A 267 59.10 2.55 -16.76
CA ASP A 267 59.13 3.48 -15.64
C ASP A 267 57.69 3.84 -15.23
N THR A 268 57.19 3.17 -14.20
CA THR A 268 55.84 3.39 -13.65
C THR A 268 55.68 4.76 -13.00
N SER A 269 56.76 5.53 -12.80
CA SER A 269 56.70 6.84 -12.13
C SER A 269 55.87 7.87 -12.88
N ARG A 270 55.62 7.71 -14.19
CA ARG A 270 54.90 8.69 -15.00
C ARG A 270 53.39 8.67 -14.82
N GLY A 271 52.80 7.56 -14.35
CA GLY A 271 51.35 7.41 -14.21
C GLY A 271 50.57 7.46 -15.53
N VAL A 272 51.22 7.42 -16.69
CA VAL A 272 50.54 7.38 -18.00
C VAL A 272 50.74 6.00 -18.59
N PHE A 273 49.62 5.33 -18.91
CA PHE A 273 49.59 4.00 -19.48
C PHE A 273 49.14 4.07 -20.95
N ASP A 274 50.07 3.80 -21.85
CA ASP A 274 49.91 3.93 -23.29
C ASP A 274 50.41 2.67 -24.00
N GLU A 275 49.50 2.01 -24.71
CA GLU A 275 49.78 0.83 -25.52
C GLU A 275 50.81 1.10 -26.64
N GLN A 276 50.87 2.33 -27.14
CA GLN A 276 51.85 2.70 -28.17
C GLN A 276 53.27 2.74 -27.62
N THR A 277 53.43 3.09 -26.34
CA THR A 277 54.73 3.17 -25.68
C THR A 277 55.23 1.82 -25.18
N LEU A 278 54.32 0.96 -24.72
CA LEU A 278 54.61 -0.40 -24.28
C LEU A 278 53.52 -1.33 -24.82
N PRO A 279 53.71 -1.95 -25.99
CA PRO A 279 52.71 -2.87 -26.52
C PRO A 279 52.67 -4.17 -25.68
N PRO A 280 51.48 -4.76 -25.44
CA PRO A 280 51.38 -6.05 -24.78
C PRO A 280 51.94 -7.17 -25.67
N GLU A 281 52.40 -8.25 -25.04
CA GLU A 281 52.73 -9.49 -25.74
C GLU A 281 51.47 -10.10 -26.38
N GLU A 282 50.33 -10.00 -25.69
CA GLU A 282 49.01 -10.33 -26.24
C GLU A 282 47.90 -9.56 -25.50
N TYR A 283 46.82 -9.28 -26.21
CA TYR A 283 45.58 -8.71 -25.70
C TYR A 283 44.58 -9.78 -25.21
N LEU A 284 43.84 -9.43 -24.17
CA LEU A 284 42.61 -10.14 -23.77
C LEU A 284 41.42 -9.37 -24.32
N SER A 285 40.88 -9.84 -25.44
CA SER A 285 39.74 -9.19 -26.08
C SER A 285 38.53 -9.16 -25.16
N ASN A 286 37.85 -8.02 -25.09
CA ASN A 286 36.65 -7.80 -24.26
C ASN A 286 36.85 -7.94 -22.73
N TRP A 287 38.10 -7.99 -22.25
CA TRP A 287 38.42 -7.86 -20.83
C TRP A 287 39.19 -6.57 -20.61
N TYR A 288 38.76 -5.76 -19.64
CA TYR A 288 39.30 -4.42 -19.43
C TYR A 288 40.02 -4.29 -18.09
N THR A 289 40.94 -3.34 -18.05
CA THR A 289 41.64 -2.84 -16.87
C THR A 289 41.60 -1.31 -16.88
N GLY A 290 41.89 -0.66 -15.75
CA GLY A 290 41.59 0.75 -15.56
C GLY A 290 41.61 1.13 -14.08
N CYS A 291 41.03 2.26 -13.71
CA CYS A 291 41.26 2.90 -12.41
C CYS A 291 40.94 2.01 -11.21
N TRP A 292 39.71 1.49 -11.12
CA TRP A 292 39.28 0.61 -10.04
C TRP A 292 38.91 -0.78 -10.58
N PRO A 293 39.33 -1.87 -9.91
CA PRO A 293 38.98 -3.22 -10.32
C PRO A 293 37.48 -3.46 -10.50
N ALA A 294 36.62 -2.89 -9.65
CA ALA A 294 35.17 -3.05 -9.77
C ALA A 294 34.60 -2.40 -11.03
N GLU A 295 35.02 -1.17 -11.34
CA GLU A 295 34.55 -0.43 -12.52
C GLU A 295 34.92 -1.18 -13.81
N THR A 296 36.14 -1.69 -13.87
CA THR A 296 36.66 -2.38 -15.06
C THR A 296 36.10 -3.78 -15.23
N LEU A 297 35.80 -4.48 -14.12
CA LEU A 297 35.06 -5.74 -14.14
C LEU A 297 33.67 -5.54 -14.75
N LEU A 298 32.91 -4.55 -14.27
CA LEU A 298 31.54 -4.28 -14.75
C LEU A 298 31.51 -4.04 -16.27
N LEU A 299 32.53 -3.37 -16.81
CA LEU A 299 32.68 -3.10 -18.24
C LEU A 299 33.18 -4.31 -19.05
N SER A 300 33.69 -5.36 -18.41
CA SER A 300 34.25 -6.54 -19.07
C SER A 300 33.17 -7.53 -19.48
N ILE A 301 33.49 -8.37 -20.47
CA ILE A 301 32.61 -9.38 -21.06
C ILE A 301 33.22 -10.78 -20.79
N PRO A 302 32.50 -11.71 -20.15
CA PRO A 302 33.07 -12.98 -19.66
C PRO A 302 33.27 -14.06 -20.74
N THR A 303 33.44 -13.70 -22.01
CA THR A 303 33.58 -14.64 -23.14
C THR A 303 34.71 -15.67 -22.94
N TYR A 304 35.84 -15.25 -22.35
CA TYR A 304 36.98 -16.13 -22.05
C TYR A 304 36.63 -17.25 -21.05
N LEU A 305 35.59 -17.07 -20.23
CA LEU A 305 35.16 -18.04 -19.23
C LEU A 305 34.27 -19.16 -19.80
N TYR A 306 33.85 -19.05 -21.06
CA TYR A 306 33.02 -20.04 -21.77
C TYR A 306 33.80 -20.83 -22.84
N ASN A 307 35.05 -20.45 -23.14
CA ASN A 307 35.85 -21.08 -24.19
C ASN A 307 37.16 -21.66 -23.65
N GLN A 308 37.30 -22.99 -23.61
CA GLN A 308 38.45 -23.66 -23.00
C GLN A 308 39.78 -23.28 -23.66
N THR A 309 39.78 -22.98 -24.97
CA THR A 309 40.99 -22.53 -25.68
C THR A 309 41.43 -21.15 -25.17
N ALA A 310 40.46 -20.25 -24.98
CA ALA A 310 40.70 -18.90 -24.46
C ALA A 310 41.15 -18.94 -22.98
N LEU A 311 40.56 -19.82 -22.17
CA LEU A 311 40.99 -20.03 -20.79
C LEU A 311 42.42 -20.61 -20.71
N ASN A 312 42.73 -21.64 -21.50
CA ASN A 312 44.06 -22.24 -21.55
C ASN A 312 45.14 -21.22 -21.93
N TYR A 313 44.77 -20.21 -22.71
CA TYR A 313 45.63 -19.08 -23.03
C TYR A 313 45.98 -18.24 -21.80
N ILE A 314 44.99 -17.88 -20.98
CA ILE A 314 45.25 -17.18 -19.70
C ILE A 314 46.17 -18.04 -18.81
N LEU A 315 45.92 -19.35 -18.75
CA LEU A 315 46.70 -20.28 -17.94
C LEU A 315 48.17 -20.41 -18.38
N SER A 316 48.53 -20.08 -19.63
CA SER A 316 49.95 -20.13 -20.04
C SER A 316 50.79 -18.97 -19.48
N TYR A 317 50.16 -17.87 -19.05
CA TYR A 317 50.84 -16.67 -18.53
C TYR A 317 50.85 -16.56 -17.00
N VAL A 318 50.13 -17.44 -16.31
CA VAL A 318 50.04 -17.53 -14.85
C VAL A 318 50.81 -18.76 -14.36
N ASN A 319 51.41 -18.71 -13.17
CA ASN A 319 52.30 -19.76 -12.69
C ASN A 319 51.54 -21.08 -12.38
N ASN A 320 51.67 -22.06 -13.27
CA ASN A 320 50.95 -23.33 -13.24
C ASN A 320 51.37 -24.32 -12.13
N SER A 321 52.34 -24.00 -11.28
CA SER A 321 52.86 -24.95 -10.27
C SER A 321 51.97 -25.12 -9.03
N LEU A 322 50.86 -24.38 -8.92
CA LEU A 322 50.05 -24.28 -7.69
C LEU A 322 48.70 -25.00 -7.72
N VAL A 323 48.34 -25.69 -8.81
CA VAL A 323 46.98 -26.24 -8.98
C VAL A 323 47.02 -27.72 -9.36
N ASP A 324 46.42 -28.56 -8.52
CA ASP A 324 46.37 -30.03 -8.72
C ASP A 324 45.33 -30.46 -9.78
N ASN A 325 44.33 -29.61 -10.09
CA ASN A 325 43.23 -29.90 -11.02
C ASN A 325 43.03 -28.79 -12.07
N PRO A 326 42.82 -29.11 -13.36
CA PRO A 326 42.61 -28.10 -14.40
C PRO A 326 41.32 -27.31 -14.16
N PHE A 327 41.39 -25.99 -14.39
CA PHE A 327 40.20 -25.14 -14.44
C PHE A 327 39.41 -25.42 -15.73
N ILE A 328 38.10 -25.60 -15.58
CA ILE A 328 37.18 -25.92 -16.68
C ILE A 328 36.26 -24.73 -16.90
N VAL A 329 36.02 -24.40 -18.17
CA VAL A 329 35.08 -23.34 -18.55
C VAL A 329 33.63 -23.62 -18.18
N MET A 330 32.83 -22.57 -18.14
CA MET A 330 31.37 -22.66 -18.01
C MET A 330 30.74 -23.29 -19.25
N SER A 331 29.52 -23.83 -19.09
CA SER A 331 28.80 -24.52 -20.17
C SER A 331 28.06 -23.51 -21.04
N SER A 332 28.36 -23.47 -22.33
CA SER A 332 27.58 -22.71 -23.31
C SER A 332 26.26 -23.39 -23.71
N MET A 333 25.94 -24.56 -23.14
CA MET A 333 24.74 -25.35 -23.47
C MET A 333 23.59 -25.18 -22.47
N ALA A 334 23.78 -24.41 -21.39
CA ALA A 334 22.67 -23.99 -20.54
C ALA A 334 21.82 -22.97 -21.32
N SER A 335 20.50 -23.12 -21.33
CA SER A 335 19.60 -22.09 -21.85
C SER A 335 19.67 -20.88 -20.92
N SER A 336 20.58 -19.96 -21.22
CA SER A 336 20.70 -18.66 -20.56
C SER A 336 19.92 -17.64 -21.38
N HIS A 337 19.22 -16.74 -20.70
CA HIS A 337 18.63 -15.58 -21.38
C HIS A 337 19.67 -14.46 -21.59
N PHE A 338 20.83 -14.55 -20.92
CA PHE A 338 21.97 -13.67 -21.15
C PHE A 338 22.82 -14.18 -22.31
N ASP A 339 23.14 -13.29 -23.25
CA ASP A 339 24.12 -13.56 -24.28
C ASP A 339 25.53 -13.57 -23.63
N PRO A 340 26.39 -14.57 -23.88
CA PRO A 340 27.79 -14.56 -23.46
C PRO A 340 28.58 -13.31 -23.88
N THR A 341 28.07 -12.50 -24.81
CA THR A 341 28.64 -11.19 -25.21
C THR A 341 28.13 -10.00 -24.38
N MET A 342 27.27 -10.20 -23.38
CA MET A 342 26.84 -9.14 -22.45
C MET A 342 27.92 -8.80 -21.42
N THR A 343 27.93 -7.56 -20.94
CA THR A 343 28.86 -7.13 -19.89
C THR A 343 28.47 -7.74 -18.54
N ILE A 344 29.44 -7.79 -17.62
CA ILE A 344 29.16 -8.19 -16.24
C ILE A 344 28.20 -7.21 -15.57
N GLU A 345 28.23 -5.92 -15.94
CA GLU A 345 27.26 -4.92 -15.49
C GLU A 345 25.81 -5.34 -15.74
N THR A 346 25.48 -5.79 -16.96
CA THR A 346 24.13 -6.28 -17.29
C THR A 346 23.74 -7.50 -16.46
N LEU A 347 24.68 -8.40 -16.17
CA LEU A 347 24.40 -9.52 -15.26
C LEU A 347 24.10 -9.05 -13.83
N VAL A 348 24.81 -8.03 -13.35
CA VAL A 348 24.65 -7.46 -12.01
C VAL A 348 23.34 -6.67 -11.91
N GLU A 349 22.96 -5.94 -12.95
CA GLU A 349 21.67 -5.25 -13.06
C GLU A 349 20.51 -6.22 -12.88
N ASP A 350 20.60 -7.45 -13.38
CA ASP A 350 19.57 -8.49 -13.17
C ASP A 350 19.85 -9.42 -11.96
N LEU A 351 20.73 -9.00 -11.03
CA LEU A 351 21.10 -9.74 -9.81
C LEU A 351 21.66 -11.15 -10.09
N PHE A 352 22.23 -11.35 -11.27
CA PHE A 352 22.63 -12.64 -11.83
C PHE A 352 21.49 -13.68 -11.88
N VAL A 353 20.22 -13.26 -11.88
CA VAL A 353 19.08 -14.18 -11.94
C VAL A 353 18.74 -14.51 -13.38
N GLU A 354 18.79 -15.78 -13.74
CA GLU A 354 18.47 -16.30 -15.08
C GLU A 354 16.96 -16.42 -15.32
N ASN A 355 16.25 -16.95 -14.33
CA ASN A 355 14.82 -17.17 -14.42
C ASN A 355 14.22 -17.28 -13.02
N TRP A 356 12.94 -16.91 -12.92
CA TRP A 356 12.12 -17.09 -11.74
C TRP A 356 11.09 -18.17 -12.04
N THR A 357 11.07 -19.22 -11.21
CA THR A 357 9.98 -20.21 -11.25
C THR A 357 9.01 -19.91 -10.11
N ASP A 358 7.75 -19.67 -10.46
CA ASP A 358 6.66 -19.41 -9.52
C ASP A 358 5.69 -20.59 -9.41
N GLU A 359 5.27 -20.89 -8.18
CA GLU A 359 4.17 -21.80 -7.89
C GLU A 359 3.07 -21.02 -7.15
N VAL A 360 1.94 -20.82 -7.84
CA VAL A 360 0.78 -20.08 -7.34
C VAL A 360 -0.38 -21.04 -7.02
N ASN A 361 -0.87 -21.02 -5.78
CA ASN A 361 -1.93 -21.94 -5.31
C ASN A 361 -3.24 -21.21 -4.96
N TYR A 362 -4.14 -21.11 -5.94
CA TYR A 362 -5.47 -20.51 -5.75
C TYR A 362 -6.31 -21.22 -4.68
N MET A 363 -6.17 -22.54 -4.50
CA MET A 363 -6.93 -23.26 -3.47
C MET A 363 -6.50 -22.86 -2.06
N SER A 364 -5.21 -22.65 -1.85
CA SER A 364 -4.69 -22.15 -0.58
C SER A 364 -5.22 -20.74 -0.30
N TYR A 365 -5.23 -19.87 -1.32
CA TYR A 365 -5.84 -18.53 -1.21
C TYR A 365 -7.33 -18.60 -0.85
N PHE A 366 -8.12 -19.41 -1.55
CA PHE A 366 -9.55 -19.59 -1.25
C PHE A 366 -9.79 -20.02 0.21
N ARG A 367 -8.98 -20.98 0.69
CA ARG A 367 -9.07 -21.48 2.08
C ARG A 367 -8.65 -20.47 3.14
N GLN A 368 -7.82 -19.48 2.79
CA GLN A 368 -7.46 -18.39 3.68
C GLN A 368 -8.53 -17.29 3.67
N CYS A 369 -9.06 -16.92 2.50
CA CYS A 369 -10.17 -15.97 2.38
C CYS A 369 -11.43 -16.43 3.14
N GLN A 370 -11.69 -17.74 3.21
CA GLN A 370 -12.82 -18.37 3.92
C GLN A 370 -14.15 -17.65 3.68
N PRO A 371 -14.72 -17.73 2.47
CA PRO A 371 -16.01 -17.10 2.20
C PRO A 371 -17.14 -17.77 2.99
N ASN A 372 -17.81 -17.03 3.87
CA ASN A 372 -18.93 -17.54 4.68
C ASN A 372 -20.22 -17.70 3.86
N SER A 373 -20.44 -16.79 2.91
CA SER A 373 -21.57 -16.83 1.99
C SER A 373 -21.15 -16.30 0.62
N CYS A 374 -21.80 -16.78 -0.43
CA CYS A 374 -21.73 -16.22 -1.76
C CYS A 374 -23.13 -15.86 -2.23
N VAL A 375 -23.29 -14.66 -2.77
CA VAL A 375 -24.58 -14.14 -3.22
C VAL A 375 -24.58 -13.93 -4.72
N TYR A 376 -25.64 -14.37 -5.38
CA TYR A 376 -25.91 -14.07 -6.78
C TYR A 376 -27.38 -13.69 -6.98
N GLU A 377 -27.65 -12.81 -7.98
CA GLU A 377 -28.99 -12.28 -8.24
C GLU A 377 -29.70 -13.10 -9.34
N THR A 378 -30.95 -13.52 -9.08
CA THR A 378 -31.83 -14.17 -10.05
C THR A 378 -33.21 -13.49 -10.09
N ASN A 379 -33.87 -13.51 -11.25
CA ASN A 379 -35.21 -12.95 -11.40
C ASN A 379 -36.27 -14.03 -11.16
N GLU A 380 -37.03 -13.94 -10.07
CA GLU A 380 -38.09 -14.88 -9.74
C GLU A 380 -39.49 -14.24 -9.71
N ARG A 381 -40.52 -15.07 -9.93
CA ARG A 381 -41.93 -14.64 -9.90
C ARG A 381 -42.45 -14.68 -8.46
N ALA A 382 -43.40 -13.79 -8.15
CA ALA A 382 -44.06 -13.79 -6.84
C ALA A 382 -44.66 -15.17 -6.51
N SER A 383 -44.56 -15.58 -5.24
CA SER A 383 -45.02 -16.91 -4.82
C SER A 383 -46.53 -17.08 -5.05
N ASN A 384 -46.93 -18.29 -5.45
CA ASN A 384 -48.34 -18.62 -5.71
C ASN A 384 -49.25 -18.30 -4.51
N LEU A 385 -48.74 -18.43 -3.28
CA LEU A 385 -49.46 -18.12 -2.06
C LEU A 385 -49.69 -16.61 -1.88
N PHE A 386 -48.68 -15.78 -2.17
CA PHE A 386 -48.79 -14.32 -2.10
C PHE A 386 -49.80 -13.79 -3.13
N ILE A 387 -49.76 -14.35 -4.35
CA ILE A 387 -50.73 -14.06 -5.41
C ILE A 387 -52.15 -14.43 -4.94
N PHE A 388 -52.32 -15.64 -4.40
CA PHE A 388 -53.63 -16.15 -3.98
C PHE A 388 -54.25 -15.35 -2.82
N THR A 389 -53.45 -15.03 -1.79
CA THR A 389 -53.90 -14.25 -0.62
C THR A 389 -54.23 -12.80 -0.96
N SER A 390 -53.47 -12.18 -1.86
CA SER A 390 -53.74 -10.82 -2.33
C SER A 390 -55.04 -10.73 -3.14
N LEU A 391 -55.30 -11.71 -4.02
CA LEU A 391 -56.52 -11.79 -4.82
C LEU A 391 -57.78 -12.00 -3.95
N LEU A 392 -57.69 -12.84 -2.91
CA LEU A 392 -58.77 -13.06 -1.95
C LEU A 392 -59.14 -11.80 -1.17
N GLY A 393 -58.15 -11.04 -0.71
CA GLY A 393 -58.36 -9.78 0.02
C GLY A 393 -59.03 -8.71 -0.85
N LEU A 394 -58.58 -8.55 -2.09
CA LEU A 394 -59.11 -7.54 -3.02
C LEU A 394 -60.52 -7.88 -3.53
N TYR A 395 -60.83 -9.16 -3.74
CA TYR A 395 -62.16 -9.61 -4.13
C TYR A 395 -63.25 -9.18 -3.12
N GLY A 396 -62.95 -9.29 -1.82
CA GLY A 396 -63.86 -8.90 -0.74
C GLY A 396 -64.25 -7.42 -0.79
N GLY A 397 -63.26 -6.52 -0.90
CA GLY A 397 -63.52 -5.07 -0.96
C GLY A 397 -64.19 -4.65 -2.27
N LEU A 398 -63.71 -5.17 -3.40
CA LEU A 398 -64.21 -4.85 -4.74
C LEU A 398 -65.67 -5.28 -4.92
N SER A 399 -66.04 -6.47 -4.44
CA SER A 399 -67.41 -6.98 -4.55
C SER A 399 -68.43 -6.10 -3.83
N VAL A 400 -68.09 -5.55 -2.66
CA VAL A 400 -68.97 -4.69 -1.85
C VAL A 400 -69.15 -3.32 -2.48
N VAL A 401 -68.06 -2.72 -2.98
CA VAL A 401 -68.11 -1.40 -3.64
C VAL A 401 -68.92 -1.47 -4.95
N LEU A 402 -68.72 -2.52 -5.76
CA LEU A 402 -69.47 -2.71 -7.00
C LEU A 402 -70.96 -2.99 -6.74
N LEU A 403 -71.31 -3.72 -5.67
CA LEU A 403 -72.69 -3.94 -5.24
C LEU A 403 -73.41 -2.63 -4.88
N PHE A 404 -72.68 -1.61 -4.43
CA PHE A 404 -73.25 -0.31 -4.09
C PHE A 404 -73.35 0.63 -5.29
N LEU A 405 -72.32 0.70 -6.15
CA LEU A 405 -72.24 1.72 -7.20
C LEU A 405 -73.03 1.36 -8.47
N ILE A 406 -73.15 0.08 -8.80
CA ILE A 406 -73.72 -0.37 -10.09
C ILE A 406 -75.19 -0.01 -10.30
N PRO A 407 -76.08 -0.04 -9.29
CA PRO A 407 -77.46 0.43 -9.44
C PRO A 407 -77.53 1.91 -9.88
N TYR A 408 -76.64 2.76 -9.36
CA TYR A 408 -76.58 4.18 -9.68
C TYR A 408 -75.99 4.42 -11.08
N VAL A 409 -74.92 3.70 -11.43
CA VAL A 409 -74.30 3.76 -12.76
C VAL A 409 -75.30 3.33 -13.84
N VAL A 410 -76.05 2.24 -13.61
CA VAL A 410 -77.06 1.76 -14.56
C VAL A 410 -78.23 2.75 -14.66
N ASN A 411 -78.63 3.40 -13.57
CA ASN A 411 -79.65 4.44 -13.61
C ASN A 411 -79.19 5.64 -14.46
N TYR A 412 -77.95 6.08 -14.24
CA TYR A 412 -77.36 7.20 -14.97
C TYR A 412 -77.17 6.90 -16.47
N ILE A 413 -76.70 5.69 -16.80
CA ILE A 413 -76.57 5.22 -18.19
C ILE A 413 -77.95 5.16 -18.87
N MET A 414 -78.98 4.65 -18.20
CA MET A 414 -80.33 4.63 -18.78
C MET A 414 -80.98 6.01 -18.94
N ILE A 415 -80.60 7.00 -18.12
CA ILE A 415 -81.00 8.39 -18.29
C ILE A 415 -80.32 9.00 -19.53
N LEU A 416 -79.04 8.68 -19.78
CA LEU A 416 -78.29 9.15 -20.96
C LEU A 416 -78.79 8.55 -22.28
N PHE A 417 -79.26 7.29 -22.28
CA PHE A 417 -79.80 6.64 -23.47
C PHE A 417 -81.25 7.04 -23.82
N ARG A 418 -81.94 7.82 -22.98
CA ARG A 418 -83.32 8.30 -23.23
C ARG A 418 -83.42 9.63 -23.99
N THR A 419 -82.31 10.28 -24.37
CA THR A 419 -82.33 11.60 -25.02
C THR A 419 -81.51 11.67 -26.32
N LYS A 420 -82.18 11.55 -27.49
CA LYS A 420 -81.87 12.24 -28.77
C LYS A 420 -82.99 12.02 -29.84
N PRO A 421 -83.14 12.87 -30.88
CA PRO A 421 -84.18 13.91 -30.99
C PRO A 421 -85.07 13.83 -32.26
N ASN A 422 -86.18 14.61 -32.33
CA ASN A 422 -86.64 15.39 -33.51
C ASN A 422 -87.90 16.23 -33.19
N ALA A 423 -87.87 17.52 -33.56
CA ALA A 423 -88.83 18.61 -33.27
C ALA A 423 -89.90 18.78 -34.41
N PRO A 424 -90.88 19.76 -34.45
CA PRO A 424 -90.72 21.21 -34.15
C PRO A 424 -91.89 22.03 -33.49
N HIS A 425 -91.48 23.19 -32.91
CA HIS A 425 -92.07 24.55 -32.75
C HIS A 425 -93.46 24.76 -32.05
N ILE A 426 -93.69 25.74 -31.16
CA ILE A 426 -93.39 27.20 -31.22
C ILE A 426 -93.08 27.83 -29.82
N GLU A 427 -92.22 28.85 -29.87
CA GLU A 427 -91.66 29.87 -28.94
C GLU A 427 -92.62 30.53 -27.91
N GLN A 428 -92.26 31.20 -26.80
CA GLN A 428 -91.05 31.70 -26.05
C GLN A 428 -91.61 32.29 -24.70
N PRO A 429 -90.86 32.98 -23.80
CA PRO A 429 -89.58 32.70 -23.13
C PRO A 429 -89.70 32.80 -21.58
N THR A 430 -88.69 32.37 -20.80
CA THR A 430 -88.00 33.18 -19.76
C THR A 430 -87.20 32.36 -18.73
N THR A 431 -86.00 32.89 -18.46
CA THR A 431 -85.20 32.82 -17.22
C THR A 431 -84.41 31.57 -16.86
N ILE A 432 -83.09 31.80 -16.87
CA ILE A 432 -82.01 31.02 -16.27
C ILE A 432 -82.12 31.13 -14.75
N ASP A 433 -82.25 29.99 -14.05
CA ASP A 433 -82.05 29.94 -12.60
C ASP A 433 -81.25 28.68 -12.15
N ASN A 434 -80.08 28.97 -11.58
CA ASN A 434 -79.26 28.26 -10.60
C ASN A 434 -78.95 26.76 -10.74
N THR A 435 -77.70 26.49 -11.13
CA THR A 435 -76.94 25.23 -10.93
C THR A 435 -76.91 24.77 -9.46
N SER A 436 -77.08 25.68 -8.48
CA SER A 436 -77.17 25.31 -7.06
C SER A 436 -78.47 24.54 -6.73
N SER A 437 -79.56 24.77 -7.49
CA SER A 437 -80.86 24.11 -7.27
C SER A 437 -80.87 22.66 -7.75
N LYS A 438 -80.15 22.36 -8.84
CA LYS A 438 -79.94 20.98 -9.33
C LYS A 438 -79.06 20.18 -8.37
N VAL A 439 -77.99 20.78 -7.85
CA VAL A 439 -77.14 20.15 -6.83
C VAL A 439 -77.91 19.99 -5.52
N ARG A 440 -78.71 20.97 -5.08
CA ARG A 440 -79.58 20.81 -3.90
C ARG A 440 -80.64 19.72 -4.10
N ARG A 441 -81.24 19.60 -5.28
CA ARG A 441 -82.18 18.51 -5.60
C ARG A 441 -81.49 17.15 -5.61
N LEU A 442 -80.31 17.05 -6.21
CA LEU A 442 -79.52 15.81 -6.22
C LEU A 442 -79.08 15.43 -4.80
N MET A 443 -78.57 16.39 -4.02
CA MET A 443 -78.17 16.20 -2.63
C MET A 443 -79.36 15.88 -1.73
N LYS A 444 -80.54 16.47 -1.99
CA LYS A 444 -81.77 16.12 -1.28
C LYS A 444 -82.24 14.71 -1.63
N GLN A 445 -82.17 14.29 -2.90
CA GLN A 445 -82.50 12.92 -3.33
C GLN A 445 -81.50 11.89 -2.79
N ILE A 446 -80.22 12.21 -2.75
CA ILE A 446 -79.18 11.37 -2.15
C ILE A 446 -79.38 11.29 -0.64
N TRP A 447 -79.66 12.42 0.02
CA TRP A 447 -79.92 12.47 1.46
C TRP A 447 -81.18 11.66 1.83
N GLU A 448 -82.28 11.83 1.11
CA GLU A 448 -83.50 11.04 1.29
C GLU A 448 -83.24 9.54 1.06
N SER A 449 -82.46 9.18 0.02
CA SER A 449 -82.07 7.79 -0.25
C SER A 449 -81.15 7.18 0.83
N ILE A 450 -80.26 7.98 1.42
CA ILE A 450 -79.37 7.57 2.53
C ILE A 450 -80.17 7.44 3.84
N VAL A 451 -81.11 8.34 4.10
CA VAL A 451 -81.95 8.34 5.31
C VAL A 451 -82.94 7.17 5.32
N ASP A 452 -83.46 6.79 4.15
CA ASP A 452 -84.33 5.62 3.95
C ASP A 452 -83.57 4.32 3.66
N LEU A 453 -82.24 4.36 3.59
CA LEU A 453 -81.40 3.19 3.32
C LEU A 453 -81.58 2.14 4.42
N ASN A 454 -81.96 0.93 4.01
CA ASN A 454 -82.14 -0.21 4.89
C ASN A 454 -81.47 -1.43 4.26
N ILE A 455 -80.20 -1.67 4.60
CA ILE A 455 -79.39 -2.79 4.10
C ILE A 455 -79.92 -4.12 4.65
N PHE A 456 -80.57 -4.12 5.82
CA PHE A 456 -81.14 -5.32 6.46
C PHE A 456 -82.65 -5.44 6.21
N ARG A 457 -83.10 -5.19 4.96
CA ARG A 457 -84.52 -5.23 4.58
C ARG A 457 -85.06 -6.65 4.64
N SER A 458 -86.13 -6.86 5.40
CA SER A 458 -86.87 -8.14 5.43
C SER A 458 -88.27 -7.94 4.86
N LEU A 459 -88.67 -8.77 3.89
CA LEU A 459 -89.94 -8.67 3.15
C LEU A 459 -91.20 -8.99 3.97
N GLN A 460 -91.08 -9.37 5.25
CA GLN A 460 -92.24 -9.83 6.03
C GLN A 460 -92.39 -9.27 7.45
N LYS A 461 -91.66 -8.19 7.76
CA LYS A 461 -91.81 -7.43 9.00
C LYS A 461 -92.27 -6.00 8.69
N ASN A 462 -93.58 -5.79 8.67
CA ASN A 462 -94.21 -4.49 8.35
C ASN A 462 -94.78 -3.76 9.58
N THR A 463 -94.36 -4.11 10.80
CA THR A 463 -94.68 -3.28 11.98
C THR A 463 -93.71 -2.10 12.05
N VAL A 464 -94.20 -0.93 12.49
CA VAL A 464 -93.39 0.31 12.63
C VAL A 464 -92.13 0.06 13.47
N SER A 465 -92.21 -0.80 14.50
CA SER A 465 -91.08 -1.18 15.37
C SER A 465 -89.99 -1.99 14.65
N ASP A 466 -90.36 -2.86 13.71
CA ASP A 466 -89.41 -3.71 13.00
C ASP A 466 -88.65 -2.93 11.91
N GLN A 467 -89.34 -2.04 11.20
CA GLN A 467 -88.71 -1.14 10.22
C GLN A 467 -87.71 -0.20 10.91
N TYR A 468 -88.02 0.24 12.14
CA TYR A 468 -87.08 1.00 12.96
C TYR A 468 -85.83 0.15 13.28
N GLN A 469 -85.97 -1.07 13.78
CA GLN A 469 -84.81 -1.95 14.09
C GLN A 469 -83.91 -2.22 12.87
N GLN A 470 -84.48 -2.45 11.69
CA GLN A 470 -83.71 -2.71 10.48
C GLN A 470 -82.94 -1.45 10.01
N ARG A 471 -83.58 -0.28 10.07
CA ARG A 471 -82.94 1.02 9.77
C ARG A 471 -81.84 1.35 10.78
N TRP A 472 -82.03 1.09 12.07
CA TRP A 472 -80.99 1.30 13.09
C TRP A 472 -79.82 0.31 12.97
N SER A 473 -80.09 -0.94 12.59
CA SER A 473 -79.03 -1.93 12.30
C SER A 473 -78.21 -1.50 11.08
N THR A 474 -78.88 -0.97 10.05
CA THR A 474 -78.23 -0.41 8.86
C THR A 474 -77.37 0.81 9.22
N ARG A 475 -77.88 1.72 10.04
CA ARG A 475 -77.14 2.92 10.50
C ARG A 475 -75.93 2.54 11.37
N LEU A 476 -76.09 1.59 12.29
CA LEU A 476 -75.00 1.10 13.12
C LEU A 476 -73.93 0.41 12.28
N TYR A 477 -74.32 -0.42 11.30
CA TYR A 477 -73.41 -1.05 10.36
C TYR A 477 -72.59 -0.01 9.57
N ILE A 478 -73.25 1.00 9.00
CA ILE A 478 -72.57 2.04 8.21
C ILE A 478 -71.65 2.87 9.11
N LEU A 479 -72.09 3.22 10.33
CA LEU A 479 -71.30 4.00 11.27
C LEU A 479 -70.06 3.25 11.75
N LEU A 480 -70.19 1.96 12.09
CA LEU A 480 -69.05 1.11 12.47
C LEU A 480 -68.07 0.95 11.31
N LEU A 481 -68.57 0.74 10.09
CA LEU A 481 -67.73 0.63 8.91
C LEU A 481 -67.01 1.96 8.60
N ALA A 482 -67.69 3.10 8.70
CA ALA A 482 -67.09 4.41 8.45
C ALA A 482 -66.04 4.78 9.52
N LEU A 483 -66.32 4.53 10.80
CA LEU A 483 -65.36 4.79 11.89
C LEU A 483 -64.13 3.90 11.79
N THR A 484 -64.30 2.62 11.43
CA THR A 484 -63.15 1.71 11.26
C THR A 484 -62.32 2.08 10.05
N VAL A 485 -62.94 2.43 8.92
CA VAL A 485 -62.21 2.96 7.75
C VAL A 485 -61.43 4.21 8.13
N LEU A 486 -62.04 5.16 8.83
CA LEU A 486 -61.41 6.42 9.22
C LEU A 486 -60.25 6.21 10.22
N PHE A 487 -60.41 5.31 11.19
CA PHE A 487 -59.35 4.99 12.13
C PHE A 487 -58.19 4.24 11.46
N LEU A 488 -58.50 3.30 10.57
CA LEU A 488 -57.49 2.55 9.82
C LEU A 488 -56.74 3.43 8.82
N THR A 489 -57.42 4.35 8.12
CA THR A 489 -56.77 5.31 7.22
C THR A 489 -55.83 6.22 8.01
N PHE A 490 -56.28 6.75 9.15
CA PHE A 490 -55.46 7.61 9.99
C PHE A 490 -54.25 6.87 10.59
N TYR A 491 -54.46 5.66 11.11
CA TYR A 491 -53.40 4.81 11.65
C TYR A 491 -52.36 4.41 10.59
N THR A 492 -52.82 4.01 9.40
CA THR A 492 -51.90 3.61 8.30
C THR A 492 -51.16 4.80 7.69
N TRP A 493 -51.76 5.99 7.71
CA TRP A 493 -51.14 7.23 7.23
C TRP A 493 -50.09 7.78 8.19
N LEU A 494 -50.33 7.70 9.51
CA LEU A 494 -49.37 8.17 10.53
C LEU A 494 -48.15 7.25 10.71
N LYS A 495 -48.17 6.04 10.14
CA LYS A 495 -47.07 5.09 10.27
C LYS A 495 -45.91 5.49 9.34
N ILE A 496 -44.83 5.97 9.94
CA ILE A 496 -43.58 6.30 9.26
C ILE A 496 -42.76 5.03 9.06
N GLU A 497 -42.12 4.88 7.89
CA GLU A 497 -41.29 3.73 7.57
C GLU A 497 -39.89 4.19 7.16
N MET A 498 -38.86 3.52 7.70
CA MET A 498 -37.48 3.72 7.26
C MET A 498 -37.35 3.08 5.88
N LYS A 499 -37.09 3.90 4.85
CA LYS A 499 -36.88 3.40 3.50
C LYS A 499 -35.41 3.51 3.15
N ILE A 500 -34.79 2.37 2.84
CA ILE A 500 -33.46 2.32 2.22
C ILE A 500 -33.67 2.58 0.72
N ILE A 501 -33.07 3.66 0.21
CA ILE A 501 -33.01 3.92 -1.23
C ILE A 501 -31.69 3.36 -1.73
N GLN A 502 -31.76 2.41 -2.66
CA GLN A 502 -30.60 1.88 -3.37
C GLN A 502 -30.47 2.49 -4.75
N ILE A 503 -29.28 2.98 -5.05
CA ILE A 503 -28.87 3.50 -6.37
C ILE A 503 -27.94 2.47 -6.97
N LYS A 504 -28.41 1.76 -8.02
CA LYS A 504 -27.57 0.84 -8.80
C LYS A 504 -26.69 1.64 -9.76
N ASN A 505 -25.41 1.27 -9.90
CA ASN A 505 -24.44 1.93 -10.79
C ASN A 505 -24.43 3.46 -10.66
N PRO A 506 -24.09 3.99 -9.48
CA PRO A 506 -24.06 5.42 -9.22
C PRO A 506 -23.02 6.14 -10.10
N THR A 507 -23.33 7.38 -10.51
CA THR A 507 -22.35 8.27 -11.15
C THR A 507 -21.69 9.17 -10.11
N LEU A 508 -20.44 9.58 -10.35
CA LEU A 508 -19.70 10.47 -9.45
C LEU A 508 -20.51 11.73 -9.08
N ASN A 509 -21.12 12.39 -10.08
CA ASN A 509 -21.94 13.59 -9.87
C ASN A 509 -23.20 13.36 -9.02
N SER A 510 -23.79 12.17 -9.09
CA SER A 510 -24.94 11.82 -8.25
C SER A 510 -24.52 11.66 -6.79
N ILE A 511 -23.36 11.03 -6.57
CA ILE A 511 -22.85 10.74 -5.23
C ILE A 511 -22.29 11.96 -4.53
N THR A 512 -21.53 12.82 -5.21
CA THR A 512 -21.02 14.07 -4.62
C THR A 512 -22.14 14.96 -4.11
N LYS A 513 -23.27 15.03 -4.85
CA LYS A 513 -24.48 15.71 -4.37
C LYS A 513 -25.06 15.04 -3.13
N LEU A 514 -25.24 13.72 -3.14
CA LEU A 514 -25.81 12.97 -2.01
C LEU A 514 -24.95 13.04 -0.75
N GLN A 515 -23.62 13.03 -0.88
CA GLN A 515 -22.67 13.16 0.22
C GLN A 515 -22.86 14.46 1.01
N SER A 516 -23.36 15.53 0.38
CA SER A 516 -23.59 16.81 1.05
C SER A 516 -24.82 16.85 1.98
N TYR A 517 -25.79 15.94 1.81
CA TYR A 517 -27.06 15.98 2.58
C TYR A 517 -27.52 14.65 3.19
N ALA A 518 -26.93 13.51 2.80
CA ALA A 518 -27.30 12.18 3.31
C ALA A 518 -26.19 11.62 4.20
N SER A 519 -26.26 11.88 5.50
CA SER A 519 -25.27 11.42 6.49
C SER A 519 -25.20 9.89 6.65
N SER A 520 -26.21 9.15 6.19
CA SER A 520 -26.24 7.67 6.20
C SER A 520 -25.92 7.03 4.84
N LEU A 521 -25.37 7.80 3.89
CA LEU A 521 -24.98 7.26 2.59
C LEU A 521 -23.82 6.28 2.75
N GLN A 522 -24.03 5.04 2.31
CA GLN A 522 -23.04 3.98 2.27
C GLN A 522 -22.91 3.49 0.83
N CYS A 523 -21.68 3.46 0.33
CA CYS A 523 -21.34 3.05 -1.02
C CYS A 523 -20.22 2.01 -0.93
N PRO A 524 -20.54 0.71 -0.75
CA PRO A 524 -19.52 -0.32 -0.65
C PRO A 524 -18.67 -0.40 -1.93
N CYS A 525 -17.35 -0.36 -1.78
CA CYS A 525 -16.43 -0.52 -2.91
C CYS A 525 -16.37 -1.98 -3.35
N MET A 526 -16.23 -2.22 -4.66
CA MET A 526 -15.94 -3.55 -5.19
C MET A 526 -14.45 -3.88 -5.07
N LYS A 527 -13.57 -2.92 -5.39
CA LYS A 527 -12.13 -3.02 -5.10
C LYS A 527 -11.86 -2.29 -3.78
N LEU A 528 -11.39 -3.02 -2.76
CA LEU A 528 -11.11 -2.43 -1.45
C LEU A 528 -9.81 -1.65 -1.41
N SER A 529 -8.92 -1.86 -2.37
CA SER A 529 -7.58 -1.33 -2.37
C SER A 529 -7.23 -0.68 -3.71
N VAL A 530 -6.70 0.54 -3.68
CA VAL A 530 -6.24 1.27 -4.87
C VAL A 530 -4.83 1.79 -4.60
N SER A 531 -3.90 1.54 -5.51
CA SER A 531 -2.51 1.97 -5.38
C SER A 531 -2.39 3.49 -5.47
N TYR A 532 -1.42 4.08 -4.76
CA TYR A 532 -1.18 5.52 -4.75
C TYR A 532 -0.70 6.05 -6.11
N GLU A 533 -0.05 5.21 -6.93
CA GLU A 533 0.32 5.53 -8.32
C GLU A 533 -0.90 5.95 -9.17
N ASP A 534 -2.06 5.32 -8.94
CA ASP A 534 -3.31 5.68 -9.62
C ASP A 534 -3.94 6.99 -9.08
N LEU A 535 -3.53 7.42 -7.88
CA LEU A 535 -4.22 8.43 -7.07
C LEU A 535 -3.46 9.74 -6.91
N ILE A 536 -2.12 9.69 -6.96
CA ILE A 536 -1.23 10.79 -6.61
C ILE A 536 -0.22 10.98 -7.75
N GLU A 537 -0.20 12.17 -8.33
CA GLU A 537 0.92 12.64 -9.15
C GLU A 537 1.77 13.58 -8.29
N LEU A 538 3.00 13.15 -7.95
CA LEU A 538 3.92 13.90 -7.07
C LEU A 538 5.26 14.10 -7.77
N GLN A 539 5.68 15.35 -7.97
CA GLN A 539 6.93 15.69 -8.66
C GLN A 539 7.74 16.76 -7.90
N PRO A 540 9.05 16.56 -7.69
CA PRO A 540 9.92 17.54 -7.06
C PRO A 540 10.45 18.57 -8.07
N ASN A 541 10.68 19.80 -7.60
CA ASN A 541 11.53 20.77 -8.30
C ASN A 541 12.88 20.87 -7.57
N TYR A 542 13.97 20.65 -8.30
CA TYR A 542 15.32 20.61 -7.75
C TYR A 542 15.98 21.99 -7.66
N HIS A 543 16.91 22.12 -6.72
CA HIS A 543 17.78 23.28 -6.54
C HIS A 543 18.67 23.45 -7.78
N GLN A 544 18.83 24.69 -8.23
CA GLN A 544 19.53 25.02 -9.48
C GLN A 544 20.96 24.47 -9.59
N ILE A 545 21.63 24.20 -8.46
CA ILE A 545 22.98 23.61 -8.41
C ILE A 545 23.07 22.29 -9.19
N CYS A 546 22.05 21.43 -9.09
CA CYS A 546 22.02 20.11 -9.74
C CYS A 546 21.80 20.19 -11.26
N SER A 547 21.43 21.37 -11.77
CA SER A 547 21.31 21.66 -13.21
C SER A 547 22.33 22.70 -13.70
N SER A 548 23.30 23.06 -12.85
CA SER A 548 24.26 24.14 -13.13
C SER A 548 25.49 23.63 -13.88
N GLU A 549 26.30 24.55 -14.42
CA GLU A 549 27.57 24.19 -15.08
C GLU A 549 28.60 23.59 -14.11
N PHE A 550 28.47 23.84 -12.79
CA PHE A 550 29.40 23.37 -11.76
C PHE A 550 29.31 21.86 -11.46
N VAL A 551 28.30 21.17 -11.98
CA VAL A 551 28.18 19.70 -11.91
C VAL A 551 28.40 19.03 -13.27
N THR A 552 28.89 19.78 -14.26
CA THR A 552 29.20 19.26 -15.61
C THR A 552 30.67 18.86 -15.75
N LEU A 553 30.95 17.96 -16.69
CA LEU A 553 32.32 17.54 -17.03
C LEU A 553 33.21 18.73 -17.40
N LYS A 554 32.68 19.72 -18.13
CA LYS A 554 33.41 20.94 -18.51
C LYS A 554 34.04 21.65 -17.32
N TRP A 555 33.35 21.71 -16.18
CA TRP A 555 33.89 22.33 -14.95
C TRP A 555 34.93 21.43 -14.28
N ILE A 556 34.61 20.15 -14.15
CA ILE A 556 35.46 19.15 -13.48
C ILE A 556 36.79 18.97 -14.22
N GLU A 557 36.76 18.73 -15.53
CA GLU A 557 37.94 18.60 -16.39
C GLU A 557 38.74 19.90 -16.43
N GLY A 558 38.05 21.05 -16.50
CA GLY A 558 38.71 22.34 -16.49
C GLY A 558 39.49 22.59 -15.19
N LEU A 559 38.95 22.19 -14.03
CA LEU A 559 39.69 22.25 -12.77
C LEU A 559 40.91 21.32 -12.79
N ASN A 560 40.78 20.11 -13.35
CA ASN A 560 41.90 19.17 -13.49
C ASN A 560 43.00 19.70 -14.43
N GLU A 561 42.65 20.39 -15.50
CA GLU A 561 43.60 21.06 -16.39
C GLU A 561 44.34 22.21 -15.67
N ILE A 562 43.62 23.01 -14.87
CA ILE A 562 44.25 24.06 -14.05
C ILE A 562 45.18 23.45 -12.99
N ALA A 563 44.75 22.35 -12.37
CA ALA A 563 45.53 21.60 -11.41
C ALA A 563 46.83 21.07 -12.03
N SER A 564 46.78 20.52 -13.25
CA SER A 564 47.96 19.97 -13.94
C SER A 564 48.99 21.05 -14.34
N LYS A 565 48.53 22.26 -14.64
CA LYS A 565 49.38 23.44 -14.89
C LYS A 565 49.98 24.03 -13.60
N SER A 566 49.38 23.75 -12.45
CA SER A 566 49.84 24.24 -11.15
C SER A 566 51.01 23.40 -10.62
N VAL A 567 52.04 24.06 -10.07
CA VAL A 567 53.39 23.50 -9.85
C VAL A 567 53.41 22.21 -9.00
N ALA A 568 54.42 21.36 -9.27
CA ALA A 568 54.80 20.02 -8.79
C ALA A 568 54.62 19.59 -7.30
N SER A 569 53.78 20.22 -6.47
CA SER A 569 53.38 19.65 -5.18
C SER A 569 51.89 19.88 -4.92
N LEU A 570 51.12 18.79 -4.87
CA LEU A 570 49.73 18.79 -4.43
C LEU A 570 49.66 19.33 -2.99
N TYR A 571 48.99 20.46 -2.80
CA TYR A 571 48.61 20.90 -1.46
C TYR A 571 47.11 20.72 -1.32
N PHE A 572 46.70 19.82 -0.43
CA PHE A 572 45.31 19.37 -0.30
C PHE A 572 44.29 20.50 -0.04
N ALA A 573 44.73 21.63 0.52
CA ALA A 573 43.88 22.79 0.77
C ALA A 573 43.83 23.80 -0.39
N ASP A 574 44.59 23.57 -1.47
CA ASP A 574 44.55 24.42 -2.66
C ASP A 574 43.28 24.12 -3.47
N PHE A 575 42.46 25.15 -3.69
CA PHE A 575 41.17 25.03 -4.36
C PHE A 575 41.29 24.52 -5.81
N ARG A 576 42.44 24.69 -6.47
CA ARG A 576 42.63 24.17 -7.83
C ARG A 576 42.50 22.65 -7.89
N PHE A 577 42.71 21.94 -6.78
CA PHE A 577 42.49 20.49 -6.68
C PHE A 577 41.10 20.11 -6.17
N ALA A 578 40.10 21.01 -6.25
CA ALA A 578 38.75 20.77 -5.75
C ALA A 578 37.85 19.95 -6.70
N SER A 579 38.37 19.49 -7.86
CA SER A 579 37.61 18.65 -8.80
C SER A 579 36.91 17.43 -8.14
N PRO A 580 37.50 16.72 -7.15
CA PRO A 580 36.83 15.56 -6.55
C PRO A 580 35.60 15.97 -5.73
N THR A 581 35.66 17.15 -5.12
CA THR A 581 34.55 17.75 -4.36
C THR A 581 33.35 18.05 -5.27
N PHE A 582 33.60 18.53 -6.49
CA PHE A 582 32.54 18.76 -7.48
C PHE A 582 32.02 17.48 -8.13
N GLN A 583 32.86 16.47 -8.30
CA GLN A 583 32.41 15.13 -8.71
C GLN A 583 31.49 14.49 -7.67
N LEU A 584 31.79 14.65 -6.38
CA LEU A 584 30.88 14.24 -5.31
C LEU A 584 29.58 15.03 -5.34
N LEU A 585 29.63 16.34 -5.59
CA LEU A 585 28.41 17.15 -5.70
C LEU A 585 27.54 16.67 -6.88
N LYS A 586 28.13 16.40 -8.04
CA LYS A 586 27.44 15.81 -9.18
C LYS A 586 26.81 14.46 -8.78
N SER A 587 27.60 13.57 -8.19
CA SER A 587 27.13 12.25 -7.76
C SER A 587 25.98 12.36 -6.75
N MET A 588 26.04 13.29 -5.80
CA MET A 588 24.97 13.53 -4.84
C MET A 588 23.68 14.02 -5.50
N CYS A 589 23.77 14.87 -6.52
CA CYS A 589 22.60 15.27 -7.31
C CYS A 589 21.99 14.08 -8.06
N ASP A 590 22.82 13.25 -8.71
CA ASP A 590 22.37 12.06 -9.45
C ASP A 590 21.72 11.04 -8.51
N LEU A 591 22.39 10.69 -7.40
CA LEU A 591 21.91 9.76 -6.38
C LEU A 591 20.62 10.25 -5.71
N THR A 592 20.48 11.56 -5.55
CA THR A 592 19.25 12.16 -5.01
C THR A 592 18.08 11.97 -5.98
N ASN A 593 18.30 12.20 -7.27
CA ASN A 593 17.29 11.98 -8.31
C ASN A 593 16.85 10.51 -8.36
N GLU A 594 17.81 9.59 -8.38
CA GLU A 594 17.54 8.14 -8.34
C GLU A 594 16.81 7.71 -7.07
N THR A 595 17.22 8.25 -5.90
CA THR A 595 16.55 7.97 -4.64
C THR A 595 15.09 8.41 -4.69
N ILE A 596 14.81 9.64 -5.16
CA ILE A 596 13.44 10.13 -5.24
C ILE A 596 12.61 9.31 -6.23
N PHE A 597 13.15 8.96 -7.39
CA PHE A 597 12.45 8.12 -8.37
C PHE A 597 12.07 6.76 -7.78
N ASN A 598 13.01 6.11 -7.10
CA ASN A 598 12.78 4.79 -6.49
C ASN A 598 11.80 4.85 -5.32
N GLU A 599 11.96 5.83 -4.42
CA GLU A 599 11.08 5.97 -3.26
C GLU A 599 9.66 6.43 -3.68
N LEU A 600 9.52 7.23 -4.75
CA LEU A 600 8.22 7.53 -5.36
C LEU A 600 7.57 6.29 -5.97
N PHE A 601 8.35 5.41 -6.61
CA PHE A 601 7.83 4.14 -7.12
C PHE A 601 7.29 3.27 -5.98
N VAL A 602 8.06 3.10 -4.89
CA VAL A 602 7.64 2.35 -3.70
C VAL A 602 6.43 3.00 -3.04
N PHE A 603 6.40 4.33 -2.91
CA PHE A 603 5.24 5.07 -2.42
C PHE A 603 4.01 4.85 -3.31
N GLY A 604 4.19 4.82 -4.64
CA GLY A 604 3.13 4.51 -5.60
C GLY A 604 2.54 3.10 -5.41
N GLN A 605 3.34 2.12 -4.99
CA GLN A 605 2.85 0.77 -4.68
C GLN A 605 2.07 0.69 -3.35
N THR A 606 2.13 1.72 -2.49
CA THR A 606 1.28 1.76 -1.30
C THR A 606 -0.19 1.88 -1.68
N GLN A 607 -1.06 1.37 -0.83
CA GLN A 607 -2.46 1.13 -1.17
C GLN A 607 -3.40 1.87 -0.23
N LEU A 608 -4.35 2.62 -0.81
CA LEU A 608 -5.47 3.21 -0.09
C LEU A 608 -6.55 2.12 0.09
N VAL A 609 -6.77 1.69 1.34
CA VAL A 609 -7.73 0.62 1.65
C VAL A 609 -9.03 1.18 2.23
N THR A 610 -10.14 0.98 1.53
CA THR A 610 -11.47 1.53 1.87
C THR A 610 -12.60 0.53 1.62
N ALA A 611 -13.43 0.25 2.63
CA ALA A 611 -14.62 -0.62 2.49
C ALA A 611 -15.78 0.10 1.81
N ASN A 612 -15.89 1.41 2.04
CA ASN A 612 -16.89 2.27 1.45
C ASN A 612 -16.20 3.45 0.78
N LEU A 613 -16.84 3.98 -0.26
CA LEU A 613 -16.39 5.20 -0.93
C LEU A 613 -16.26 6.33 0.10
N ILE A 614 -15.03 6.82 0.26
CA ILE A 614 -14.72 7.94 1.15
C ILE A 614 -15.17 9.25 0.49
N GLN A 615 -15.57 10.22 1.33
CA GLN A 615 -15.92 11.56 0.89
C GLN A 615 -14.69 12.30 0.35
N GLN A 616 -14.85 13.14 -0.69
CA GLN A 616 -13.70 13.79 -1.34
C GLN A 616 -12.79 14.56 -0.39
N GLU A 617 -13.35 15.36 0.53
CA GLU A 617 -12.56 16.12 1.52
C GLU A 617 -11.74 15.21 2.45
N LEU A 618 -12.29 14.05 2.84
CA LEU A 618 -11.61 13.05 3.67
C LEU A 618 -10.53 12.30 2.89
N PHE A 619 -10.80 11.98 1.62
CA PHE A 619 -9.82 11.40 0.70
C PHE A 619 -8.62 12.33 0.51
N GLU A 620 -8.87 13.61 0.21
CA GLU A 620 -7.83 14.62 0.04
C GLU A 620 -7.06 14.85 1.35
N GLY A 621 -7.77 14.95 2.48
CA GLY A 621 -7.15 15.10 3.79
C GLY A 621 -6.23 13.94 4.16
N GLN A 622 -6.67 12.70 3.89
CA GLN A 622 -5.86 11.51 4.17
C GLN A 622 -4.62 11.43 3.28
N LEU A 623 -4.77 11.55 1.95
CA LEU A 623 -3.62 11.45 1.04
C LEU A 623 -2.62 12.58 1.23
N ASN A 624 -3.08 13.79 1.58
CA ASN A 624 -2.15 14.88 1.92
C ASN A 624 -1.33 14.57 3.18
N LEU A 625 -1.92 13.97 4.21
CA LEU A 625 -1.17 13.53 5.39
C LEU A 625 -0.12 12.47 5.02
N ASP A 626 -0.48 11.52 4.17
CA ASP A 626 0.46 10.49 3.70
C ASP A 626 1.58 11.08 2.83
N ILE A 627 1.28 12.07 1.99
CA ILE A 627 2.27 12.82 1.21
C ILE A 627 3.23 13.58 2.12
N GLU A 628 2.74 14.28 3.15
CA GLU A 628 3.60 14.99 4.09
C GLU A 628 4.48 14.01 4.89
N GLN A 629 3.93 12.87 5.31
CA GLN A 629 4.70 11.80 5.94
C GLN A 629 5.79 11.25 5.02
N PHE A 630 5.47 11.02 3.74
CA PHE A 630 6.43 10.60 2.72
C PHE A 630 7.56 11.62 2.57
N LYS A 631 7.24 12.91 2.43
CA LYS A 631 8.25 13.99 2.30
C LYS A 631 9.23 14.04 3.49
N VAL A 632 8.75 13.78 4.71
CA VAL A 632 9.58 13.78 5.92
C VAL A 632 10.47 12.54 6.01
N THR A 633 9.98 11.38 5.56
CA THR A 633 10.72 10.11 5.67
C THR A 633 11.66 9.83 4.50
N LEU A 634 11.36 10.40 3.33
CA LEU A 634 12.10 10.21 2.08
C LEU A 634 13.63 10.45 2.20
N PRO A 635 14.14 11.55 2.82
CA PRO A 635 15.59 11.78 2.91
C PRO A 635 16.34 10.69 3.68
N ASN A 636 15.68 9.99 4.62
CA ASN A 636 16.33 9.04 5.51
C ASN A 636 16.99 7.87 4.76
N SER A 637 16.43 7.46 3.61
CA SER A 637 16.98 6.38 2.78
C SER A 637 18.41 6.70 2.34
N LEU A 638 18.64 7.91 1.81
CA LEU A 638 19.94 8.38 1.36
C LEU A 638 20.88 8.75 2.52
N LEU A 639 20.36 9.47 3.53
CA LEU A 639 21.18 10.00 4.62
C LEU A 639 21.75 8.90 5.52
N ARG A 640 21.03 7.80 5.72
CA ARG A 640 21.53 6.64 6.47
C ARG A 640 22.69 5.96 5.74
N ALA A 641 22.54 5.73 4.44
CA ALA A 641 23.61 5.19 3.61
C ALA A 641 24.83 6.12 3.64
N LEU A 642 24.63 7.43 3.44
CA LEU A 642 25.68 8.45 3.52
C LEU A 642 26.45 8.40 4.84
N LEU A 643 25.73 8.36 5.96
CA LEU A 643 26.33 8.33 7.28
C LEU A 643 27.16 7.05 7.50
N LEU A 644 26.65 5.90 7.05
CA LEU A 644 27.35 4.63 7.15
C LEU A 644 28.64 4.64 6.30
N ILE A 645 28.59 5.09 5.03
CA ILE A 645 29.77 5.11 4.15
C ILE A 645 30.85 6.07 4.66
N ARG A 646 30.47 7.27 5.11
CA ARG A 646 31.41 8.25 5.65
C ARG A 646 32.17 7.68 6.85
N ASN A 647 31.43 7.10 7.79
CA ASN A 647 32.03 6.46 8.96
C ASN A 647 32.81 5.20 8.60
N PHE A 648 32.35 4.38 7.65
CA PHE A 648 33.09 3.22 7.15
C PHE A 648 34.45 3.62 6.57
N THR A 649 34.48 4.71 5.79
CA THR A 649 35.71 5.26 5.20
C THR A 649 36.66 5.76 6.29
N TYR A 650 36.10 6.45 7.30
CA TYR A 650 36.85 7.01 8.42
C TYR A 650 37.39 5.96 9.40
N MET A 651 36.58 4.98 9.81
CA MET A 651 36.98 3.90 10.73
C MET A 651 38.16 3.08 10.17
N ASN A 652 38.15 2.85 8.86
CA ASN A 652 39.22 2.12 8.18
C ASN A 652 40.37 3.02 7.72
N GLN A 653 40.22 4.35 7.83
CA GLN A 653 41.18 5.35 7.34
C GLN A 653 41.69 5.05 5.93
N PHE A 654 40.79 4.82 4.97
CA PHE A 654 41.23 4.57 3.58
C PHE A 654 41.99 5.78 3.02
N LEU A 655 43.05 5.54 2.24
CA LEU A 655 43.83 6.61 1.64
C LEU A 655 43.04 7.34 0.55
N SER A 656 43.11 8.67 0.53
CA SER A 656 42.45 9.52 -0.47
C SER A 656 43.45 10.10 -1.47
N GLY A 657 43.08 10.11 -2.75
CA GLY A 657 43.84 10.74 -3.84
C GLY A 657 44.00 12.26 -3.68
N SER A 658 43.17 12.89 -2.84
CA SER A 658 43.35 14.30 -2.44
C SER A 658 44.62 14.54 -1.59
N TYR A 659 45.28 13.48 -1.13
CA TYR A 659 46.48 13.51 -0.29
C TYR A 659 46.27 14.31 1.03
N ALA A 660 45.01 14.42 1.49
CA ALA A 660 44.65 15.19 2.67
C ALA A 660 44.75 14.40 3.98
N ASN A 661 44.49 13.09 3.94
CA ASN A 661 44.32 12.26 5.13
C ASN A 661 45.49 11.36 5.48
N PHE A 662 46.60 11.37 4.74
CA PHE A 662 47.78 10.56 5.07
C PHE A 662 49.10 11.26 4.72
N ALA A 663 50.17 10.79 5.33
CA ALA A 663 51.54 11.14 4.96
C ALA A 663 52.44 9.90 5.02
N VAL A 664 53.53 9.93 4.26
CA VAL A 664 54.56 8.88 4.24
C VAL A 664 55.83 9.46 4.88
N ASP A 665 56.38 8.79 5.89
CA ASP A 665 57.64 9.17 6.53
C ASP A 665 58.83 8.43 5.93
N TYR A 666 59.91 9.17 5.70
CA TYR A 666 61.17 8.72 5.10
C TYR A 666 62.37 8.94 6.03
N SER A 667 62.15 9.39 7.27
CA SER A 667 63.19 9.77 8.24
C SER A 667 64.18 8.65 8.59
N THR A 668 63.86 7.39 8.28
CA THR A 668 64.66 6.20 8.59
C THR A 668 65.57 5.72 7.45
N ILE A 669 65.55 6.37 6.28
CA ILE A 669 66.34 5.95 5.11
C ILE A 669 67.72 6.64 5.15
N GLU A 670 68.58 6.23 6.07
CA GLU A 670 69.95 6.78 6.21
C GLU A 670 70.98 6.14 5.24
N GLU A 671 70.66 5.04 4.55
CA GLU A 671 71.63 4.28 3.74
C GLU A 671 71.07 3.82 2.37
N TYR A 672 71.74 4.20 1.28
CA TYR A 672 71.37 3.93 -0.13
C TYR A 672 71.49 2.46 -0.58
N THR A 673 71.75 1.52 0.34
CA THR A 673 72.27 0.18 0.03
C THR A 673 71.30 -0.97 0.30
N LYS A 674 70.11 -0.72 0.87
CA LYS A 674 69.12 -1.78 1.13
C LYS A 674 68.02 -1.82 0.05
N PRO A 675 67.92 -2.89 -0.75
CA PRO A 675 66.72 -3.15 -1.53
C PRO A 675 65.54 -3.48 -0.60
N ASP A 676 64.31 -3.17 -1.04
CA ASP A 676 63.05 -3.43 -0.34
C ASP A 676 62.90 -2.78 1.05
N VAL A 677 62.82 -1.45 1.09
CA VAL A 677 62.56 -0.69 2.34
C VAL A 677 61.04 -0.62 2.60
N LEU A 678 60.59 -1.11 3.75
CA LEU A 678 59.22 -0.91 4.23
C LEU A 678 59.07 0.56 4.68
N LEU A 679 58.10 1.26 4.11
CA LEU A 679 57.80 2.65 4.45
C LEU A 679 56.71 2.71 5.52
N THR A 680 56.87 3.62 6.47
CA THR A 680 55.87 3.92 7.48
C THR A 680 54.98 5.05 6.97
N HIS A 681 53.68 4.77 6.80
CA HIS A 681 52.67 5.79 6.52
C HIS A 681 51.66 5.84 7.64
N TYR A 682 51.10 7.03 7.86
CA TYR A 682 50.12 7.26 8.92
C TYR A 682 49.00 8.17 8.45
N GLY A 683 47.82 8.01 9.04
CA GLY A 683 46.73 8.97 8.91
C GLY A 683 47.18 10.34 9.42
N SER A 684 47.08 11.36 8.57
CA SER A 684 47.74 12.67 8.65
C SER A 684 48.02 13.23 10.06
N THR A 685 49.28 13.59 10.28
CA THR A 685 49.79 14.43 11.38
C THR A 685 49.53 15.89 11.06
N THR A 686 48.70 16.53 11.89
CA THR A 686 48.58 17.99 12.08
C THR A 686 48.21 18.81 10.83
N THR A 687 46.92 19.10 10.66
CA THR A 687 46.50 20.27 9.86
C THR A 687 46.39 21.50 10.76
N PHE A 688 46.80 22.67 10.23
CA PHE A 688 46.64 23.95 10.94
C PHE A 688 45.22 24.45 10.75
N ALA A 689 44.44 24.49 11.83
CA ALA A 689 43.08 25.00 11.81
C ALA A 689 43.09 26.54 11.81
N ASN A 690 42.43 27.15 10.82
CA ASN A 690 42.03 28.57 10.80
C ASN A 690 43.13 29.60 11.11
N GLY A 691 44.36 29.44 10.61
CA GLY A 691 45.43 30.43 10.84
C GLY A 691 45.80 30.62 12.32
N THR A 692 45.33 29.73 13.20
CA THR A 692 45.68 29.65 14.62
C THR A 692 46.60 28.45 14.86
N THR A 693 47.32 28.46 15.97
CA THR A 693 48.30 27.42 16.36
C THR A 693 47.70 26.05 16.72
N VAL A 694 46.40 25.84 16.53
CA VAL A 694 45.71 24.58 16.87
C VAL A 694 45.92 23.55 15.76
N THR A 695 46.54 22.44 16.13
CA THR A 695 46.79 21.28 15.27
C THR A 695 45.71 20.21 15.49
N CYS A 696 45.11 19.69 14.41
CA CYS A 696 44.20 18.52 14.46
C CYS A 696 44.72 17.38 13.57
N SER A 697 44.25 16.14 13.77
CA SER A 697 44.64 14.98 12.95
C SER A 697 43.42 14.32 12.32
N CYS A 698 43.56 13.88 11.05
CA CYS A 698 42.54 13.11 10.36
C CYS A 698 42.34 11.70 10.93
N ALA A 699 43.24 11.22 11.77
CA ALA A 699 43.11 9.93 12.43
C ALA A 699 42.13 9.98 13.62
N ASN A 700 42.00 11.12 14.32
CA ASN A 700 41.12 11.25 15.50
C ASN A 700 39.99 12.28 15.36
N ASP A 701 40.01 13.12 14.33
CA ASP A 701 38.93 14.05 13.99
C ASP A 701 38.66 14.07 12.49
N ILE A 702 37.54 13.46 12.07
CA ILE A 702 37.06 13.47 10.68
C ILE A 702 36.79 14.90 10.15
N ARG A 703 36.51 15.86 11.05
CA ARG A 703 36.24 17.27 10.70
C ARG A 703 37.50 18.12 10.61
N CYS A 704 38.66 17.51 10.81
CA CYS A 704 39.94 18.20 10.71
C CYS A 704 40.13 18.79 9.30
N GLY A 705 40.48 20.07 9.24
CA GLY A 705 40.65 20.80 7.98
C GLY A 705 40.64 22.31 8.15
N ARG A 706 40.56 23.02 7.02
CA ARG A 706 40.61 24.49 6.93
C ARG A 706 39.80 25.01 5.75
N GLN A 707 39.61 26.32 5.66
CA GLN A 707 39.04 26.93 4.45
C GLN A 707 39.96 26.70 3.25
N ALA A 708 39.37 26.36 2.11
CA ALA A 708 40.12 26.21 0.87
C ALA A 708 40.61 27.57 0.37
N ALA A 709 41.78 27.58 -0.27
CA ALA A 709 42.41 28.79 -0.72
C ALA A 709 43.26 28.55 -1.97
N LEU A 710 43.72 29.61 -2.64
CA LEU A 710 44.77 29.55 -3.65
C LEU A 710 46.12 29.79 -2.97
N TYR A 711 47.13 28.97 -3.27
CA TYR A 711 48.46 29.06 -2.67
C TYR A 711 49.57 29.42 -3.66
N THR A 712 50.63 30.06 -3.15
CA THR A 712 51.88 30.32 -3.87
C THR A 712 52.68 29.03 -4.13
N GLY A 713 53.55 29.03 -5.15
CA GLY A 713 54.33 27.88 -5.64
C GLY A 713 55.28 27.18 -4.64
N PRO A 714 56.09 26.20 -5.08
CA PRO A 714 56.47 25.01 -4.29
C PRO A 714 57.56 25.20 -3.22
N SER A 715 58.12 26.40 -2.99
CA SER A 715 59.28 26.57 -2.11
C SER A 715 59.01 27.41 -0.85
N GLY A 716 59.01 26.73 0.30
CA GLY A 716 59.49 27.24 1.60
C GLY A 716 58.49 27.95 2.51
N ALA A 717 57.46 28.60 1.96
CA ALA A 717 56.33 29.12 2.74
C ALA A 717 55.11 29.22 1.82
N ARG A 718 54.27 28.19 1.79
CA ARG A 718 52.99 28.22 1.07
C ARG A 718 52.15 29.36 1.68
N GLN A 719 52.07 30.49 0.97
CA GLN A 719 51.28 31.64 1.41
C GLN A 719 49.91 31.57 0.77
N VAL A 720 48.89 31.89 1.56
CA VAL A 720 47.52 32.03 1.09
C VAL A 720 47.44 33.28 0.23
N ILE A 721 47.12 33.12 -1.06
CA ILE A 721 46.90 34.21 -2.02
C ILE A 721 45.46 34.71 -1.90
N PHE A 722 44.50 33.78 -1.82
CA PHE A 722 43.07 34.08 -1.79
C PHE A 722 42.32 32.96 -1.08
N ILE A 723 41.46 33.30 -0.13
CA ILE A 723 40.58 32.34 0.54
C ILE A 723 39.28 32.26 -0.26
N VAL A 724 38.86 31.05 -0.61
CA VAL A 724 37.59 30.83 -1.32
C VAL A 724 36.45 30.89 -0.30
N PRO A 725 35.60 31.94 -0.33
CA PRO A 725 34.55 32.09 0.68
C PRO A 725 33.60 30.91 0.67
N GLY A 726 33.27 30.41 1.86
CA GLY A 726 32.31 29.33 2.03
C GLY A 726 32.81 27.93 1.64
N PHE A 727 34.05 27.77 1.15
CA PHE A 727 34.57 26.46 0.72
C PHE A 727 35.63 25.90 1.67
N TYR A 728 35.56 24.60 1.97
CA TYR A 728 36.46 23.92 2.92
C TYR A 728 37.28 22.83 2.24
N SER A 729 38.43 22.52 2.84
CA SER A 729 39.24 21.34 2.55
C SER A 729 39.53 20.59 3.85
N ARG A 730 39.11 19.32 3.89
CA ARG A 730 39.17 18.41 5.04
C ARG A 730 39.77 17.06 4.62
N CYS A 731 39.81 16.12 5.56
CA CYS A 731 40.41 14.79 5.40
C CYS A 731 39.96 14.04 4.15
N PHE A 732 38.67 14.12 3.80
CA PHE A 732 38.12 13.52 2.59
C PHE A 732 37.38 14.58 1.76
N PRO A 733 37.30 14.41 0.42
CA PRO A 733 36.48 15.26 -0.42
C PRO A 733 35.03 15.38 0.05
N VAL A 734 34.40 14.30 0.55
CA VAL A 734 33.03 14.39 1.10
C VAL A 734 32.96 15.26 2.36
N GLU A 735 33.96 15.15 3.24
CA GLU A 735 34.04 15.97 4.45
C GLU A 735 34.36 17.43 4.13
N SER A 736 34.89 17.71 2.95
CA SER A 736 35.11 19.04 2.40
C SER A 736 33.83 19.62 1.80
N LEU A 737 33.07 18.80 1.07
CA LEU A 737 31.84 19.20 0.38
C LEU A 737 30.72 19.60 1.35
N LEU A 738 30.39 18.71 2.28
CA LEU A 738 29.24 18.85 3.18
C LEU A 738 29.20 20.19 3.95
N PRO A 739 30.28 20.68 4.58
CA PRO A 739 30.27 21.98 5.26
C PRO A 739 30.41 23.18 4.32
N SER A 740 30.69 22.98 3.04
CA SER A 740 30.87 24.08 2.08
C SER A 740 29.53 24.69 1.67
N THR A 741 29.54 25.94 1.21
CA THR A 741 28.38 26.72 0.76
C THR A 741 28.53 27.12 -0.71
N LEU A 742 27.47 27.71 -1.29
CA LEU A 742 27.43 28.13 -2.69
C LEU A 742 27.83 29.61 -2.90
N GLU A 743 28.33 30.27 -1.85
CA GLU A 743 28.63 31.72 -1.84
C GLU A 743 29.59 32.18 -2.94
N CYS A 744 30.61 31.39 -3.28
CA CYS A 744 31.55 31.74 -4.35
C CYS A 744 30.91 31.64 -5.75
N PHE A 745 29.85 30.85 -5.92
CA PHE A 745 29.27 30.46 -7.22
C PHE A 745 28.00 31.23 -7.59
N ALA A 746 27.49 32.07 -6.68
CA ALA A 746 26.34 32.93 -6.91
C ALA A 746 26.67 34.12 -7.83
N ASP A 747 25.68 34.59 -8.59
CA ASP A 747 25.80 35.74 -9.49
C ASP A 747 26.16 37.06 -8.78
N THR A 748 25.76 37.20 -7.52
CA THR A 748 26.09 38.33 -6.63
C THR A 748 27.53 38.33 -6.12
N SER A 749 28.30 37.25 -6.34
CA SER A 749 29.65 37.08 -5.82
C SER A 749 30.71 37.48 -6.85
N SER A 750 31.76 38.19 -6.41
CA SER A 750 32.95 38.50 -7.22
C SER A 750 34.09 37.48 -7.07
N CYS A 751 33.80 36.33 -6.45
CA CYS A 751 34.78 35.29 -6.13
C CYS A 751 35.48 34.73 -7.38
N LEU A 752 34.71 34.30 -8.40
CA LEU A 752 35.27 33.71 -9.63
C LEU A 752 36.09 34.71 -10.48
N GLU A 753 35.73 36.00 -10.44
CA GLU A 753 36.50 37.08 -11.09
C GLU A 753 37.85 37.26 -10.40
N SER A 754 37.84 37.27 -9.07
CA SER A 754 39.06 37.37 -8.26
C SER A 754 39.99 36.20 -8.54
N MET A 755 39.46 34.99 -8.63
CA MET A 755 40.22 33.80 -8.98
C MET A 755 40.81 33.88 -10.40
N THR A 756 40.03 34.34 -11.39
CA THR A 756 40.52 34.55 -12.76
C THR A 756 41.68 35.55 -12.79
N ASN A 757 41.53 36.69 -12.13
CA ASN A 757 42.55 37.74 -12.09
C ASN A 757 43.86 37.28 -11.42
N LEU A 758 43.78 36.34 -10.47
CA LEU A 758 44.94 35.82 -9.74
C LEU A 758 45.63 34.66 -10.47
N THR A 759 44.87 33.84 -11.20
CA THR A 759 45.38 32.62 -11.85
C THR A 759 45.65 32.80 -13.36
N ASN A 760 45.10 33.85 -13.97
CA ASN A 760 44.97 34.04 -15.42
C ASN A 760 44.17 32.93 -16.14
N GLU A 761 43.38 32.15 -15.40
CA GLU A 761 42.55 31.07 -15.97
C GLU A 761 41.14 31.57 -16.28
N THR A 762 40.81 31.66 -17.57
CA THR A 762 39.51 32.17 -18.04
C THR A 762 38.34 31.22 -17.76
N LEU A 763 38.62 29.96 -17.39
CA LEU A 763 37.60 28.97 -17.04
C LEU A 763 36.61 29.51 -16.01
N PHE A 764 37.11 30.15 -14.94
CA PHE A 764 36.28 30.59 -13.81
C PHE A 764 35.23 31.63 -14.21
N ILE A 765 35.56 32.59 -15.10
CA ILE A 765 34.60 33.60 -15.57
C ILE A 765 33.68 33.09 -16.69
N ASN A 766 34.08 32.06 -17.42
CA ASN A 766 33.30 31.47 -18.51
C ASN A 766 32.17 30.57 -18.03
N MET A 767 32.15 30.21 -16.75
CA MET A 767 31.10 29.40 -16.15
C MET A 767 29.89 30.24 -15.76
N LYS A 768 28.70 29.75 -16.11
CA LYS A 768 27.44 30.41 -15.74
C LYS A 768 27.19 30.30 -14.23
N ARG A 769 27.13 31.46 -13.56
CA ARG A 769 26.84 31.58 -12.12
C ARG A 769 25.39 31.21 -11.79
N LEU A 770 25.17 30.86 -10.53
CA LEU A 770 23.83 30.58 -9.98
C LEU A 770 23.03 31.88 -9.87
N ASN A 771 21.77 31.86 -10.31
CA ASN A 771 20.90 33.02 -10.35
C ASN A 771 20.21 33.22 -9.00
N THR A 772 20.57 34.28 -8.27
CA THR A 772 19.96 34.60 -6.96
C THR A 772 18.56 35.23 -7.08
N SER A 773 18.14 35.63 -8.29
CA SER A 773 16.79 36.14 -8.55
C SER A 773 15.75 35.01 -8.72
N GLN A 774 16.18 33.75 -8.89
CA GLN A 774 15.25 32.61 -8.89
C GLN A 774 14.77 32.32 -7.47
N PRO A 775 13.48 32.01 -7.27
CA PRO A 775 12.97 31.70 -5.93
C PRO A 775 13.60 30.40 -5.43
N SER A 776 14.39 30.52 -4.36
CA SER A 776 14.93 29.39 -3.59
C SER A 776 14.50 29.53 -2.14
N ARG A 777 14.15 28.42 -1.51
CA ARG A 777 13.90 28.40 -0.05
C ARG A 777 15.20 28.40 0.76
N PHE A 778 16.34 28.24 0.10
CA PHE A 778 17.65 28.16 0.73
C PHE A 778 18.44 29.45 0.52
N PRO A 779 18.91 30.09 1.60
CA PRO A 779 19.90 31.16 1.49
C PRO A 779 21.20 30.70 0.81
N VAL A 780 21.92 31.60 0.13
CA VAL A 780 23.17 31.28 -0.59
C VAL A 780 24.28 30.73 0.34
N ASN A 781 24.28 31.11 1.61
CA ASN A 781 25.21 30.63 2.64
C ASN A 781 24.77 29.30 3.29
N THR A 782 23.75 28.64 2.75
CA THR A 782 23.34 27.29 3.19
C THR A 782 24.43 26.29 2.82
N THR A 783 24.73 25.37 3.74
CA THR A 783 25.73 24.32 3.50
C THR A 783 25.17 23.25 2.56
N ILE A 784 26.04 22.59 1.79
CA ILE A 784 25.64 21.46 0.94
C ILE A 784 25.03 20.34 1.78
N ASN A 785 25.47 20.12 3.03
CA ASN A 785 24.85 19.16 3.93
C ASN A 785 23.37 19.45 4.16
N VAL A 786 22.98 20.70 4.40
CA VAL A 786 21.57 21.08 4.62
C VAL A 786 20.76 20.97 3.32
N LEU A 787 21.35 21.28 2.17
CA LEU A 787 20.71 21.04 0.87
C LEU A 787 20.47 19.54 0.65
N LEU A 788 21.46 18.71 0.95
CA LEU A 788 21.38 17.24 0.81
C LEU A 788 20.42 16.59 1.81
N GLU A 789 20.36 17.07 3.05
CA GLU A 789 19.36 16.66 4.06
C GLU A 789 17.92 16.89 3.59
N GLN A 790 17.77 17.73 2.58
CA GLN A 790 16.52 18.08 1.93
C GLN A 790 16.46 17.60 0.48
N LEU A 791 17.37 16.70 0.08
CA LEU A 791 17.47 16.11 -1.25
C LEU A 791 17.53 17.15 -2.38
N PHE A 792 18.14 18.30 -2.12
CA PHE A 792 18.18 19.45 -3.03
C PHE A 792 16.79 19.87 -3.54
N ILE A 793 15.70 19.57 -2.83
CA ILE A 793 14.34 19.88 -3.29
C ILE A 793 13.95 21.30 -2.87
N GLU A 794 13.54 22.12 -3.82
CA GLU A 794 13.02 23.47 -3.58
C GLU A 794 11.55 23.43 -3.18
N ASN A 795 10.73 22.69 -3.93
CA ASN A 795 9.31 22.49 -3.63
C ASN A 795 8.78 21.21 -4.30
N TRP A 796 7.55 20.84 -3.93
CA TRP A 796 6.82 19.71 -4.50
C TRP A 796 5.56 20.20 -5.22
N SER A 797 5.25 19.58 -6.35
CA SER A 797 3.95 19.68 -7.00
C SER A 797 3.18 18.37 -6.78
N SER A 798 1.91 18.48 -6.34
CA SER A 798 1.07 17.33 -6.03
C SER A 798 -0.33 17.49 -6.60
N ILE A 799 -0.82 16.48 -7.32
CA ILE A 799 -2.18 16.41 -7.86
C ILE A 799 -2.84 15.13 -7.35
N LEU A 800 -4.08 15.23 -6.86
CA LEU A 800 -4.86 14.11 -6.35
C LEU A 800 -6.00 13.77 -7.30
N HIS A 801 -6.18 12.49 -7.62
CA HIS A 801 -7.13 12.00 -8.62
C HIS A 801 -8.36 11.30 -8.01
N TYR A 802 -9.20 12.05 -7.30
CA TYR A 802 -10.46 11.51 -6.74
C TYR A 802 -11.39 10.84 -7.78
N PRO A 803 -11.53 11.33 -9.03
CA PRO A 803 -12.32 10.64 -10.05
C PRO A 803 -11.78 9.24 -10.39
N THR A 804 -10.46 9.07 -10.41
CA THR A 804 -9.81 7.77 -10.61
C THR A 804 -10.11 6.83 -9.43
N TYR A 805 -9.99 7.33 -8.19
CA TYR A 805 -10.40 6.59 -7.01
C TYR A 805 -11.86 6.11 -7.08
N PHE A 806 -12.80 6.98 -7.44
CA PHE A 806 -14.21 6.62 -7.61
C PHE A 806 -14.41 5.49 -8.63
N ASN A 807 -13.74 5.60 -9.79
CA ASN A 807 -13.83 4.61 -10.86
C ASN A 807 -13.22 3.26 -10.48
N LYS A 808 -12.11 3.25 -9.73
CA LYS A 808 -11.43 2.04 -9.25
C LYS A 808 -12.16 1.37 -8.07
N CYS A 809 -12.69 2.16 -7.12
CA CYS A 809 -13.57 1.67 -6.05
C CYS A 809 -14.83 1.01 -6.63
N GLN A 810 -15.35 1.54 -7.75
CA GLN A 810 -16.46 1.00 -8.53
C GLN A 810 -17.66 0.53 -7.65
N PRO A 811 -18.31 1.44 -6.91
CA PRO A 811 -19.40 1.05 -6.02
C PRO A 811 -20.58 0.49 -6.82
N ALA A 812 -20.91 -0.80 -6.64
CA ALA A 812 -21.99 -1.46 -7.38
C ALA A 812 -23.37 -0.87 -7.06
N SER A 813 -23.57 -0.52 -5.79
CA SER A 813 -24.79 0.10 -5.31
C SER A 813 -24.50 1.00 -4.12
N CYS A 814 -25.10 2.18 -4.08
CA CYS A 814 -25.09 3.02 -2.89
C CYS A 814 -26.46 2.99 -2.21
N SER A 815 -26.47 2.97 -0.89
CA SER A 815 -27.69 3.00 -0.09
C SER A 815 -27.68 4.15 0.90
N TYR A 816 -28.81 4.82 1.05
CA TYR A 816 -29.02 5.79 2.13
C TYR A 816 -30.42 5.63 2.71
N THR A 817 -30.55 5.92 4.00
CA THR A 817 -31.83 5.82 4.71
C THR A 817 -32.55 7.16 4.64
N THR A 818 -33.80 7.15 4.18
CA THR A 818 -34.68 8.31 4.27
C THR A 818 -35.97 7.97 5.00
N VAL A 819 -36.55 8.98 5.64
CA VAL A 819 -37.84 8.88 6.31
C VAL A 819 -38.92 9.12 5.27
N ALA A 820 -39.64 8.07 4.88
CA ALA A 820 -40.67 8.15 3.84
C ALA A 820 -42.05 7.70 4.36
N GLN A 821 -43.10 8.39 3.91
CA GLN A 821 -44.47 7.95 4.13
C GLN A 821 -44.79 6.74 3.24
N ARG A 822 -45.70 5.87 3.69
CA ARG A 822 -46.18 4.75 2.88
C ARG A 822 -46.77 5.24 1.57
N SER A 823 -46.51 4.50 0.49
CA SER A 823 -47.10 4.82 -0.82
C SER A 823 -48.63 4.81 -0.72
N THR A 824 -49.27 5.80 -1.33
CA THR A 824 -50.73 5.94 -1.35
C THR A 824 -51.42 4.67 -1.85
N LEU A 825 -50.80 3.95 -2.79
CA LEU A 825 -51.29 2.69 -3.31
C LEU A 825 -51.27 1.54 -2.29
N GLN A 826 -50.19 1.40 -1.50
CA GLN A 826 -50.12 0.40 -0.42
C GLN A 826 -51.12 0.68 0.70
N VAL A 827 -51.33 1.96 1.02
CA VAL A 827 -52.35 2.38 1.98
C VAL A 827 -53.74 2.00 1.47
N VAL A 828 -54.07 2.34 0.22
CA VAL A 828 -55.37 2.03 -0.40
C VAL A 828 -55.62 0.52 -0.51
N THR A 829 -54.63 -0.28 -0.91
CA THR A 829 -54.77 -1.74 -1.06
C THR A 829 -54.92 -2.44 0.30
N THR A 830 -54.18 -2.02 1.32
CA THR A 830 -54.32 -2.54 2.70
C THR A 830 -55.71 -2.23 3.27
N ILE A 831 -56.19 -1.01 3.06
CA ILE A 831 -57.53 -0.59 3.48
C ILE A 831 -58.60 -1.38 2.71
N ALA A 832 -58.49 -1.53 1.39
CA ALA A 832 -59.45 -2.26 0.58
C ALA A 832 -59.58 -3.73 1.01
N GLY A 833 -58.47 -4.40 1.35
CA GLY A 833 -58.46 -5.77 1.86
C GLY A 833 -59.11 -5.90 3.24
N LEU A 834 -58.79 -4.99 4.17
CA LEU A 834 -59.36 -5.00 5.53
C LEU A 834 -60.86 -4.67 5.52
N VAL A 835 -61.30 -3.70 4.71
CA VAL A 835 -62.71 -3.31 4.57
C VAL A 835 -63.57 -4.46 4.04
N GLY A 836 -63.02 -5.27 3.12
CA GLY A 836 -63.67 -6.49 2.64
C GLY A 836 -64.04 -7.46 3.77
N GLY A 837 -63.05 -7.83 4.59
CA GLY A 837 -63.25 -8.75 5.73
C GLY A 837 -64.15 -8.19 6.83
N LEU A 838 -63.93 -6.93 7.24
CA LEU A 838 -64.73 -6.29 8.30
C LEU A 838 -66.19 -6.07 7.89
N SER A 839 -66.47 -5.82 6.61
CA SER A 839 -67.85 -5.63 6.12
C SER A 839 -68.72 -6.88 6.33
N ILE A 840 -68.14 -8.07 6.19
CA ILE A 840 -68.86 -9.34 6.37
C ILE A 840 -69.14 -9.56 7.86
N ALA A 841 -68.16 -9.30 8.74
CA ALA A 841 -68.32 -9.42 10.18
C ALA A 841 -69.39 -8.47 10.73
N PHE A 842 -69.39 -7.20 10.29
CA PHE A 842 -70.38 -6.22 10.74
C PHE A 842 -71.80 -6.50 10.26
N ARG A 843 -71.99 -7.18 9.11
CA ARG A 843 -73.30 -7.65 8.66
C ARG A 843 -73.95 -8.66 9.61
N VAL A 844 -73.15 -9.38 10.41
CA VAL A 844 -73.64 -10.35 11.41
C VAL A 844 -73.82 -9.70 12.78
N ILE A 845 -72.90 -8.82 13.16
CA ILE A 845 -72.83 -8.24 14.50
C ILE A 845 -73.86 -7.10 14.69
N ALA A 846 -74.04 -6.21 13.71
CA ALA A 846 -74.88 -5.02 13.86
C ALA A 846 -76.37 -5.33 14.15
N PRO A 847 -77.03 -6.30 13.45
CA PRO A 847 -78.40 -6.69 13.78
C PRO A 847 -78.50 -7.32 15.18
N SER A 848 -77.51 -8.11 15.56
CA SER A 848 -77.45 -8.80 16.85
C SER A 848 -77.35 -7.82 18.02
N ILE A 849 -76.53 -6.76 17.89
CA ILE A 849 -76.37 -5.70 18.90
C ILE A 849 -77.67 -4.90 19.06
N ILE A 850 -78.33 -4.50 17.96
CA ILE A 850 -79.58 -3.73 18.03
C ILE A 850 -80.72 -4.55 18.65
N VAL A 851 -80.82 -5.84 18.33
CA VAL A 851 -81.80 -6.73 18.97
C VAL A 851 -81.51 -6.86 20.47
N CYS A 852 -80.24 -7.01 20.87
CA CYS A 852 -79.84 -7.06 22.27
C CYS A 852 -80.18 -5.76 23.02
N LEU A 853 -79.81 -4.59 22.47
CA LEU A 853 -80.09 -3.28 23.06
C LEU A 853 -81.60 -3.02 23.21
N VAL A 854 -82.42 -3.34 22.21
CA VAL A 854 -83.88 -3.18 22.31
C VAL A 854 -84.50 -4.10 23.36
N THR A 855 -83.94 -5.31 23.54
CA THR A 855 -84.41 -6.25 24.56
C THR A 855 -84.05 -5.80 25.98
N VAL A 856 -82.89 -5.15 26.15
CA VAL A 856 -82.45 -4.56 27.42
C VAL A 856 -83.25 -3.28 27.74
N PHE A 857 -83.45 -2.38 26.78
CA PHE A 857 -84.21 -1.14 26.98
C PHE A 857 -85.72 -1.37 27.24
N ARG A 858 -86.32 -2.45 26.71
CA ARG A 858 -87.71 -2.84 27.04
C ARG A 858 -87.89 -3.28 28.50
N LYS A 859 -86.79 -3.61 29.21
CA LYS A 859 -86.80 -4.04 30.62
C LYS A 859 -86.77 -2.87 31.62
N PHE A 860 -86.49 -1.65 31.15
CA PHE A 860 -86.41 -0.43 31.98
C PHE A 860 -87.62 0.52 31.84
N ARG A 861 -88.75 0.06 31.30
CA ARG A 861 -90.02 0.80 31.42
C ARG A 861 -90.73 0.39 32.72
N PRO A 862 -91.02 1.31 33.67
CA PRO A 862 -91.84 0.98 34.82
C PRO A 862 -93.28 0.76 34.35
N LYS A 863 -93.89 -0.38 34.72
CA LYS A 863 -95.34 -0.62 34.60
C LYS A 863 -95.90 -0.86 35.99
N GLN A 864 -96.99 -0.15 36.32
CA GLN A 864 -97.83 -0.36 37.49
C GLN A 864 -98.36 -1.81 37.57
N ALA A 865 -98.55 -2.25 38.81
CA ALA A 865 -98.69 -3.63 39.27
C ALA A 865 -100.02 -4.33 38.93
N ASN A 866 -99.98 -5.66 38.90
CA ASN A 866 -100.87 -6.47 39.75
C ASN A 866 -100.25 -7.84 40.04
N ALA A 867 -100.53 -8.32 41.27
CA ALA A 867 -99.98 -9.49 41.91
C ALA A 867 -100.70 -10.79 41.50
N ASN A 868 -99.91 -11.80 41.15
CA ASN A 868 -100.08 -13.24 41.38
C ASN A 868 -99.39 -14.00 40.24
N ASP A 869 -98.07 -14.23 40.39
CA ASP A 869 -97.43 -15.50 40.06
C ASP A 869 -95.95 -15.42 40.44
N LEU A 870 -95.56 -16.26 41.39
CA LEU A 870 -94.18 -16.41 41.84
C LEU A 870 -93.80 -17.88 41.64
N LEU A 871 -92.92 -18.17 40.66
CA LEU A 871 -91.77 -19.06 40.90
C LEU A 871 -90.73 -19.05 39.76
N ASN A 872 -89.47 -18.97 40.20
CA ASN A 872 -88.18 -19.20 39.51
C ASN A 872 -87.53 -18.08 38.67
N PRO A 873 -86.51 -17.38 39.20
CA PRO A 873 -85.55 -16.64 38.39
C PRO A 873 -84.53 -17.63 37.79
N MET A 874 -84.72 -17.97 36.52
CA MET A 874 -83.74 -18.73 35.73
C MET A 874 -82.41 -17.96 35.69
N SER A 875 -81.30 -18.60 36.08
CA SER A 875 -79.98 -17.96 36.12
C SER A 875 -79.53 -17.48 34.74
N THR A 876 -78.81 -16.35 34.70
CA THR A 876 -78.34 -15.71 33.45
C THR A 876 -77.56 -16.67 32.54
N ARG A 877 -76.88 -17.67 33.12
CA ARG A 877 -76.18 -18.74 32.40
C ARG A 877 -77.11 -19.63 31.56
N GLN A 878 -78.27 -20.00 32.09
CA GLN A 878 -79.26 -20.82 31.35
C GLN A 878 -79.89 -20.04 30.19
N ARG A 879 -80.09 -18.73 30.34
CA ARG A 879 -80.58 -17.86 29.25
C ARG A 879 -79.56 -17.68 28.13
N ILE A 880 -78.27 -17.53 28.47
CA ILE A 880 -77.20 -17.44 27.48
C ILE A 880 -77.02 -18.79 26.77
N CYS A 881 -77.11 -19.91 27.48
CA CYS A 881 -77.00 -21.25 26.90
C CYS A 881 -78.16 -21.56 25.95
N LEU A 882 -79.41 -21.26 26.33
CA LEU A 882 -80.58 -21.38 25.45
C LEU A 882 -80.49 -20.47 24.22
N PHE A 883 -79.98 -19.24 24.39
CA PHE A 883 -79.77 -18.31 23.27
C PHE A 883 -78.73 -18.85 22.28
N LEU A 884 -77.58 -19.33 22.76
CA LEU A 884 -76.52 -19.96 21.95
C LEU A 884 -77.00 -21.23 21.24
N ILE A 885 -77.83 -22.05 21.90
CA ILE A 885 -78.38 -23.29 21.31
C ILE A 885 -79.42 -22.97 20.22
N SER A 886 -80.17 -21.88 20.36
CA SER A 886 -81.17 -21.42 19.39
C SER A 886 -80.60 -20.57 18.23
N PHE A 887 -79.32 -20.21 18.29
CA PHE A 887 -78.70 -19.23 17.39
C PHE A 887 -78.54 -19.82 15.96
N ASN A 888 -79.20 -19.19 14.99
CA ASN A 888 -79.22 -19.62 13.59
C ASN A 888 -79.02 -18.39 12.69
N THR A 889 -77.82 -18.23 12.16
CA THR A 889 -77.46 -17.16 11.20
C THR A 889 -78.06 -17.37 9.80
N PHE A 890 -78.53 -18.58 9.47
CA PHE A 890 -79.08 -18.93 8.16
C PHE A 890 -80.60 -19.19 8.20
N GLU A 891 -81.33 -18.56 9.13
CA GLU A 891 -82.79 -18.70 9.24
C GLU A 891 -83.50 -18.17 7.97
N LYS A 892 -83.95 -19.08 7.10
CA LYS A 892 -84.92 -18.77 6.05
C LYS A 892 -86.32 -19.06 6.56
N LYS A 893 -87.11 -18.02 6.75
CA LYS A 893 -88.50 -18.17 7.18
C LYS A 893 -89.40 -18.15 5.95
N HIS A 894 -89.97 -19.28 5.52
CA HIS A 894 -91.35 -19.37 4.99
C HIS A 894 -91.86 -20.77 4.54
N ARG A 895 -92.87 -21.32 5.24
CA ARG A 895 -94.24 -21.72 4.76
C ARG A 895 -94.98 -22.36 5.96
N ARG A 896 -96.32 -22.33 5.97
CA ARG A 896 -97.20 -22.78 7.08
C ARG A 896 -97.13 -24.27 7.45
N VAL A 897 -96.10 -25.00 7.03
CA VAL A 897 -95.81 -26.37 7.47
C VAL A 897 -94.32 -26.43 7.80
N VAL A 898 -94.00 -26.70 9.06
CA VAL A 898 -92.63 -26.71 9.60
C VAL A 898 -92.01 -28.08 9.31
N ASN A 899 -90.90 -28.13 8.57
CA ASN A 899 -90.09 -29.33 8.42
C ASN A 899 -88.90 -29.24 9.39
N GLU A 900 -88.87 -30.04 10.46
CA GLU A 900 -87.85 -29.98 11.50
C GLU A 900 -86.41 -30.19 10.98
N THR A 901 -86.29 -30.95 9.89
CA THR A 901 -85.01 -31.24 9.21
C THR A 901 -84.34 -30.00 8.63
N GLU A 902 -85.11 -29.02 8.14
CA GLU A 902 -84.57 -27.79 7.54
C GLU A 902 -84.05 -26.83 8.61
N ILE A 903 -84.74 -26.72 9.75
CA ILE A 903 -84.29 -25.94 10.90
C ILE A 903 -83.02 -26.55 11.51
N TYR A 904 -82.92 -27.89 11.53
CA TYR A 904 -81.71 -28.60 11.96
C TYR A 904 -80.52 -28.30 11.03
N LEU A 905 -80.71 -28.38 9.71
CA LEU A 905 -79.68 -28.06 8.70
C LEU A 905 -79.19 -26.61 8.79
N GLN A 906 -80.10 -25.66 9.01
CA GLN A 906 -79.75 -24.25 9.16
C GLN A 906 -78.92 -24.01 10.43
N ARG A 907 -79.32 -24.60 11.56
CA ARG A 907 -78.56 -24.53 12.83
C ARG A 907 -77.18 -25.19 12.71
N GLN A 908 -77.08 -26.32 12.02
CA GLN A 908 -75.79 -26.96 11.75
C GLN A 908 -74.90 -26.09 10.83
N SER A 909 -75.49 -25.48 9.79
CA SER A 909 -74.76 -24.57 8.90
C SER A 909 -74.21 -23.36 9.65
N THR A 910 -74.95 -22.81 10.61
CA THR A 910 -74.47 -21.74 11.49
C THR A 910 -73.29 -22.20 12.37
N ARG A 911 -73.35 -23.41 12.91
CA ARG A 911 -72.26 -23.98 13.72
C ARG A 911 -71.02 -24.26 12.88
N PHE A 912 -71.18 -24.87 11.71
CA PHE A 912 -70.08 -25.07 10.76
C PHE A 912 -69.47 -23.74 10.32
N TYR A 913 -70.27 -22.72 10.06
CA TYR A 913 -69.77 -21.40 9.69
C TYR A 913 -68.90 -20.78 10.80
N PHE A 914 -69.35 -20.79 12.05
CA PHE A 914 -68.55 -20.26 13.16
C PHE A 914 -67.32 -21.11 13.47
N LEU A 915 -67.42 -22.44 13.33
CA LEU A 915 -66.30 -23.35 13.52
C LEU A 915 -65.24 -23.18 12.43
N PHE A 916 -65.65 -23.06 11.16
CA PHE A 916 -64.75 -22.74 10.07
C PHE A 916 -64.12 -21.37 10.29
N LEU A 917 -64.90 -20.34 10.64
CA LEU A 917 -64.38 -19.00 10.91
C LEU A 917 -63.36 -18.99 12.07
N SER A 918 -63.64 -19.69 13.18
CA SER A 918 -62.69 -19.76 14.29
C SER A 918 -61.44 -20.55 13.91
N LEU A 919 -61.60 -21.62 13.11
CA LEU A 919 -60.49 -22.41 12.60
C LEU A 919 -59.61 -21.59 11.64
N THR A 920 -60.19 -20.80 10.72
CA THR A 920 -59.41 -19.92 9.83
C THR A 920 -58.67 -18.84 10.61
N VAL A 921 -59.33 -18.22 11.60
CA VAL A 921 -58.69 -17.22 12.47
C VAL A 921 -57.56 -17.86 13.28
N PHE A 922 -57.78 -19.06 13.83
CA PHE A 922 -56.76 -19.81 14.55
C PHE A 922 -55.57 -20.16 13.65
N ILE A 923 -55.80 -20.65 12.43
CA ILE A 923 -54.75 -20.95 11.45
C ILE A 923 -53.96 -19.67 11.08
N LEU A 924 -54.64 -18.55 10.86
CA LEU A 924 -53.99 -17.26 10.56
C LEU A 924 -53.12 -16.78 11.72
N VAL A 925 -53.63 -16.88 12.95
CA VAL A 925 -52.88 -16.50 14.16
C VAL A 925 -51.68 -17.44 14.36
N LEU A 926 -51.87 -18.75 14.22
CA LEU A 926 -50.81 -19.74 14.33
C LEU A 926 -49.74 -19.51 13.26
N TYR A 927 -50.13 -19.20 12.03
CA TYR A 927 -49.22 -18.85 10.94
C TYR A 927 -48.41 -17.59 11.24
N THR A 928 -49.05 -16.52 11.72
CA THR A 928 -48.33 -15.29 12.13
C THR A 928 -47.41 -15.51 13.33
N LEU A 929 -47.68 -16.52 14.17
CA LEU A 929 -46.81 -16.90 15.29
C LEU A 929 -45.68 -17.84 14.87
N LEU A 930 -45.86 -18.62 13.80
CA LEU A 930 -44.90 -19.61 13.29
C LEU A 930 -43.96 -19.05 12.21
N THR A 931 -44.20 -17.85 11.69
CA THR A 931 -43.24 -17.18 10.80
C THR A 931 -41.94 -16.90 11.53
N TYR A 932 -40.88 -17.62 11.16
CA TYR A 932 -39.53 -17.44 11.66
C TYR A 932 -39.02 -16.04 11.30
N GLN A 933 -38.73 -15.22 12.31
CA GLN A 933 -38.07 -13.94 12.13
C GLN A 933 -36.62 -14.07 12.59
N GLN A 934 -35.69 -13.95 11.64
CA GLN A 934 -34.29 -13.71 11.96
C GLN A 934 -34.17 -12.27 12.44
N ASN A 935 -33.87 -12.09 13.73
CA ASN A 935 -33.75 -10.78 14.36
C ASN A 935 -32.28 -10.43 14.51
N ASP A 936 -31.72 -9.73 13.52
CA ASP A 936 -30.40 -9.14 13.63
C ASP A 936 -30.49 -7.95 14.60
N LYS A 937 -29.94 -8.13 15.80
CA LYS A 937 -29.85 -7.06 16.80
C LYS A 937 -28.51 -6.36 16.68
N THR A 938 -28.52 -5.16 16.11
CA THR A 938 -27.35 -4.27 16.15
C THR A 938 -27.14 -3.78 17.59
N VAL A 939 -26.06 -4.22 18.23
CA VAL A 939 -25.69 -3.79 19.58
C VAL A 939 -24.56 -2.77 19.47
N SER A 940 -24.76 -1.57 19.98
CA SER A 940 -23.67 -0.60 20.18
C SER A 940 -22.68 -1.18 21.21
N ILE A 941 -21.47 -1.48 20.75
CA ILE A 941 -20.36 -1.92 21.60
C ILE A 941 -19.62 -0.68 22.06
N SER A 942 -19.73 -0.38 23.36
CA SER A 942 -19.15 0.80 23.98
C SER A 942 -17.79 0.55 24.64
N SER A 943 -17.34 -0.71 24.73
CA SER A 943 -16.05 -1.08 25.33
C SER A 943 -15.57 -2.47 24.90
N PHE A 944 -14.25 -2.68 24.91
CA PHE A 944 -13.61 -3.97 24.63
C PHE A 944 -14.10 -5.10 25.56
N GLY A 945 -14.34 -4.80 26.84
CA GLY A 945 -14.87 -5.78 27.80
C GLY A 945 -16.23 -6.35 27.39
N LYS A 946 -17.11 -5.52 26.83
CA LYS A 946 -18.44 -5.94 26.35
C LYS A 946 -18.34 -6.76 25.06
N PHE A 947 -17.42 -6.43 24.15
CA PHE A 947 -17.11 -7.23 22.97
C PHE A 947 -16.66 -8.64 23.35
N ARG A 948 -15.67 -8.77 24.25
CA ARG A 948 -15.18 -10.07 24.73
C ARG A 948 -16.30 -10.90 25.37
N GLN A 949 -17.18 -10.27 26.15
CA GLN A 949 -18.30 -10.95 26.79
C GLN A 949 -19.31 -11.48 25.76
N LEU A 950 -19.59 -10.72 24.70
CA LEU A 950 -20.47 -11.12 23.60
C LEU A 950 -19.87 -12.27 22.77
N GLN A 951 -18.58 -12.20 22.42
CA GLN A 951 -17.88 -13.31 21.76
C GLN A 951 -17.97 -14.61 22.58
N LYS A 952 -17.79 -14.52 23.91
CA LYS A 952 -17.88 -15.70 24.79
C LYS A 952 -19.30 -16.27 24.89
N LEU A 953 -20.32 -15.43 24.73
CA LEU A 953 -21.73 -15.82 24.85
C LEU A 953 -22.30 -16.43 23.56
N TYR A 954 -21.92 -15.90 22.40
CA TYR A 954 -22.51 -16.25 21.10
C TYR A 954 -21.55 -16.99 20.16
N GLY A 955 -20.27 -17.10 20.52
CA GLY A 955 -19.22 -17.66 19.67
C GLY A 955 -18.53 -16.60 18.81
N SER A 956 -17.25 -16.82 18.49
CA SER A 956 -16.41 -15.87 17.74
C SER A 956 -16.89 -15.61 16.31
N THR A 957 -17.60 -16.55 15.69
CA THR A 957 -18.13 -16.44 14.32
C THR A 957 -19.51 -15.77 14.23
N ALA A 958 -20.21 -15.57 15.36
CA ALA A 958 -21.56 -15.00 15.39
C ALA A 958 -21.59 -13.50 15.74
N VAL A 959 -20.45 -12.92 16.12
CA VAL A 959 -20.33 -11.51 16.54
C VAL A 959 -19.42 -10.78 15.56
N GLU A 960 -20.02 -10.22 14.51
CA GLU A 960 -19.30 -9.40 13.54
C GLU A 960 -19.24 -7.94 14.00
N CYS A 961 -18.03 -7.40 14.13
CA CYS A 961 -17.77 -6.02 14.53
C CYS A 961 -16.97 -5.32 13.43
N PRO A 962 -17.63 -4.78 12.39
CA PRO A 962 -16.95 -4.10 11.31
C PRO A 962 -16.28 -2.83 11.82
N CYS A 963 -15.04 -2.61 11.38
CA CYS A 963 -14.26 -1.43 11.73
C CYS A 963 -14.73 -0.22 10.91
N THR A 964 -14.87 0.94 11.56
CA THR A 964 -15.14 2.22 10.86
C THR A 964 -13.89 2.77 10.17
N LYS A 965 -12.71 2.47 10.71
CA LYS A 965 -11.39 2.77 10.12
C LYS A 965 -10.68 1.45 9.85
N LEU A 966 -10.33 1.19 8.59
CA LEU A 966 -9.69 -0.06 8.18
C LEU A 966 -8.19 -0.10 8.44
N SER A 967 -7.55 1.07 8.54
CA SER A 967 -6.10 1.20 8.67
C SER A 967 -5.72 1.98 9.93
N PHE A 968 -4.72 1.50 10.67
CA PHE A 968 -4.23 2.12 11.89
C PHE A 968 -2.72 1.92 12.03
N GLN A 969 -2.01 2.89 12.61
CA GLN A 969 -0.56 2.83 12.77
C GLN A 969 -0.15 1.89 13.91
N ASN A 970 1.03 1.27 13.80
CA ASN A 970 1.61 0.41 14.83
C ASN A 970 1.73 1.11 16.20
N GLU A 971 2.01 2.41 16.21
CA GLU A 971 2.11 3.21 17.44
C GLU A 971 0.87 3.14 18.33
N ALA A 972 -0.31 2.91 17.75
CA ALA A 972 -1.56 2.85 18.50
C ALA A 972 -1.66 1.64 19.45
N PHE A 973 -0.84 0.61 19.27
CA PHE A 973 -0.93 -0.64 20.03
C PHE A 973 0.41 -1.32 20.34
N CYS A 974 1.52 -0.84 19.79
CA CYS A 974 2.86 -1.39 20.00
C CYS A 974 3.89 -0.28 20.24
N GLN A 975 4.74 -0.43 21.26
CA GLN A 975 5.84 0.47 21.56
C GLN A 975 7.10 -0.35 21.92
N PRO A 976 7.90 -0.73 20.92
CA PRO A 976 9.14 -1.45 21.18
C PRO A 976 10.22 -0.50 21.72
N GLU A 977 10.77 -0.83 22.89
CA GLU A 977 11.89 -0.11 23.51
C GLU A 977 13.18 -0.92 23.36
N PRO A 978 14.18 -0.44 22.59
CA PRO A 978 15.44 -1.15 22.45
C PRO A 978 16.29 -1.03 23.71
N SER A 979 16.99 -2.11 24.07
CA SER A 979 18.08 -2.07 25.04
C SER A 979 19.39 -2.38 24.33
N PHE A 980 20.39 -1.52 24.54
CA PHE A 980 21.69 -1.68 23.91
C PHE A 980 22.64 -2.46 24.82
N HIS A 981 23.59 -3.18 24.22
CA HIS A 981 24.57 -3.95 24.97
C HIS A 981 25.47 -3.01 25.81
N GLN A 982 25.77 -3.39 27.04
CA GLN A 982 26.49 -2.55 28.03
C GLN A 982 27.88 -2.05 27.58
N VAL A 983 28.47 -2.66 26.56
CA VAL A 983 29.72 -2.19 25.94
C VAL A 983 29.59 -0.77 25.39
N CYS A 984 28.43 -0.43 24.81
CA CYS A 984 28.18 0.89 24.22
C CYS A 984 28.00 1.99 25.27
N SER A 985 27.76 1.63 26.53
CA SER A 985 27.69 2.54 27.67
C SER A 985 28.92 2.46 28.60
N SER A 986 29.97 1.74 28.20
CA SER A 986 31.16 1.51 29.03
C SER A 986 32.15 2.67 29.00
N ASP A 987 33.07 2.71 29.96
CA ASP A 987 34.13 3.73 30.02
C ASP A 987 35.06 3.69 28.80
N PHE A 988 35.15 2.56 28.10
CA PHE A 988 35.92 2.41 26.87
C PHE A 988 35.37 3.20 25.70
N MET A 989 34.10 3.64 25.76
CA MET A 989 33.47 4.48 24.75
C MET A 989 33.65 5.98 25.03
N ARG A 990 34.26 6.35 26.16
CA ARG A 990 34.46 7.77 26.49
C ARG A 990 35.57 8.37 25.65
N LYS A 991 35.40 9.65 25.30
CA LYS A 991 36.34 10.36 24.42
C LYS A 991 37.73 10.50 25.04
N ASP A 992 37.82 10.71 26.36
CA ASP A 992 39.09 10.79 27.09
C ASP A 992 39.92 9.51 26.96
N TRP A 993 39.31 8.33 27.07
CA TRP A 993 40.00 7.06 26.85
C TRP A 993 40.56 6.92 25.42
N ILE A 994 39.74 7.22 24.41
CA ILE A 994 40.15 7.14 23.01
C ILE A 994 41.25 8.17 22.70
N ASP A 995 41.16 9.38 23.25
CA ASP A 995 42.18 10.41 23.11
C ASP A 995 43.51 10.00 23.79
N GLU A 996 43.47 9.30 24.94
CA GLU A 996 44.68 8.72 25.57
C GLU A 996 45.33 7.64 24.69
N LEU A 997 44.54 6.72 24.12
CA LEU A 997 45.03 5.74 23.17
C LEU A 997 45.63 6.40 21.93
N PHE A 998 45.04 7.49 21.46
CA PHE A 998 45.56 8.27 20.35
C PHE A 998 46.91 8.91 20.65
N ILE A 999 47.07 9.51 21.84
CA ILE A 999 48.35 10.08 22.28
C ILE A 999 49.43 8.98 22.32
N ASN A 1000 49.10 7.81 22.86
CA ASN A 1000 50.01 6.66 22.88
C ASN A 1000 50.34 6.13 21.47
N TYR A 1001 49.38 6.16 20.55
CA TYR A 1001 49.59 5.82 19.15
C TYR A 1001 50.54 6.82 18.47
N GLN A 1002 50.40 8.12 18.74
CA GLN A 1002 51.28 9.16 18.19
C GLN A 1002 52.70 9.14 18.78
N GLN A 1003 52.86 8.75 20.05
CA GLN A 1003 54.15 8.75 20.74
C GLN A 1003 55.02 7.52 20.43
N GLN A 1004 54.48 6.50 19.74
CA GLN A 1004 55.27 5.35 19.32
C GLN A 1004 56.32 5.75 18.28
N ASN A 1005 57.54 5.23 18.43
CA ASN A 1005 58.56 5.32 17.38
C ASN A 1005 57.96 4.81 16.06
N LEU A 1006 58.08 5.58 14.99
CA LEU A 1006 57.49 5.24 13.68
C LEU A 1006 57.98 3.87 13.17
N SER A 1007 59.21 3.49 13.50
CA SER A 1007 59.79 2.16 13.21
C SER A 1007 59.22 1.00 14.06
N GLU A 1008 58.56 1.30 15.19
CA GLU A 1008 57.92 0.32 16.09
C GLU A 1008 56.41 0.19 15.89
N MET A 1009 55.84 1.03 15.03
CA MET A 1009 54.43 1.11 14.67
C MET A 1009 54.01 -0.12 13.84
N ASN A 1010 53.91 -1.25 14.52
CA ASN A 1010 53.64 -2.54 13.92
C ASN A 1010 52.13 -2.82 13.94
N SER A 1011 51.54 -3.06 12.76
CA SER A 1011 50.12 -3.41 12.59
C SER A 1011 49.71 -4.73 13.27
N TYR A 1012 50.66 -5.51 13.79
CA TYR A 1012 50.43 -6.70 14.60
C TYR A 1012 50.38 -6.41 16.12
N ARG A 1013 50.76 -5.21 16.57
CA ARG A 1013 50.84 -4.86 17.99
C ARG A 1013 49.57 -4.18 18.49
N PHE A 1014 49.16 -4.51 19.73
CA PHE A 1014 48.02 -3.87 20.38
C PHE A 1014 48.18 -2.34 20.44
N SER A 1015 49.37 -1.84 20.79
CA SER A 1015 49.63 -0.40 20.88
C SER A 1015 49.45 0.33 19.53
N GLY A 1016 49.65 -0.35 18.41
CA GLY A 1016 49.49 0.21 17.06
C GLY A 1016 48.05 0.21 16.56
N THR A 1017 47.18 -0.62 17.12
CA THR A 1017 45.81 -0.85 16.62
C THR A 1017 44.71 -0.58 17.64
N ALA A 1018 45.04 -0.42 18.93
CA ALA A 1018 44.05 -0.21 19.99
C ALA A 1018 43.21 1.05 19.75
N PHE A 1019 43.85 2.19 19.44
CA PHE A 1019 43.16 3.44 19.16
C PHE A 1019 42.08 3.27 18.07
N SER A 1020 42.44 2.72 16.91
CA SER A 1020 41.50 2.54 15.80
C SER A 1020 40.40 1.54 16.11
N PHE A 1021 40.72 0.48 16.87
CA PHE A 1021 39.74 -0.50 17.33
C PHE A 1021 38.66 0.13 18.23
N PHE A 1022 39.05 0.85 19.29
CA PHE A 1022 38.10 1.45 20.22
C PHE A 1022 37.32 2.61 19.59
N GLN A 1023 37.96 3.39 18.71
CA GLN A 1023 37.27 4.40 17.91
C GLN A 1023 36.22 3.75 16.99
N THR A 1024 36.56 2.65 16.31
CA THR A 1024 35.63 1.90 15.46
C THR A 1024 34.46 1.36 16.28
N LEU A 1025 34.70 0.80 17.46
CA LEU A 1025 33.65 0.29 18.35
C LEU A 1025 32.70 1.42 18.80
N GLN A 1026 33.22 2.58 19.19
CA GLN A 1026 32.41 3.74 19.55
C GLN A 1026 31.52 4.18 18.37
N ILE A 1027 32.09 4.28 17.17
CA ILE A 1027 31.35 4.69 15.97
C ILE A 1027 30.27 3.65 15.63
N MET A 1028 30.59 2.36 15.69
CA MET A 1028 29.63 1.28 15.42
C MET A 1028 28.48 1.26 16.42
N CYS A 1029 28.75 1.48 17.71
CA CYS A 1029 27.70 1.64 18.73
C CYS A 1029 26.74 2.78 18.38
N ASN A 1030 27.28 3.96 18.03
CA ASN A 1030 26.46 5.12 17.65
C ASN A 1030 25.63 4.88 16.38
N LEU A 1031 26.23 4.26 15.35
CA LEU A 1031 25.55 3.94 14.09
C LEU A 1031 24.41 2.95 14.29
N ILE A 1032 24.64 1.89 15.08
CA ILE A 1032 23.62 0.86 15.36
C ILE A 1032 22.51 1.45 16.22
N GLU A 1033 22.83 2.23 17.25
CA GLU A 1033 21.83 2.91 18.08
C GLU A 1033 20.93 3.80 17.24
N GLN A 1034 21.53 4.65 16.41
CA GLN A 1034 20.78 5.51 15.50
C GLN A 1034 19.93 4.70 14.54
N ALA A 1035 20.49 3.68 13.85
CA ALA A 1035 19.74 2.83 12.92
C ALA A 1035 18.55 2.13 13.57
N VAL A 1036 18.68 1.69 14.82
CA VAL A 1036 17.59 1.04 15.58
C VAL A 1036 16.48 2.03 15.94
N LEU A 1037 16.82 3.21 16.44
CA LEU A 1037 15.85 4.26 16.78
C LEU A 1037 15.08 4.73 15.53
N ASP A 1038 15.83 4.97 14.46
CA ASP A 1038 15.32 5.33 13.15
C ASP A 1038 14.39 4.25 12.54
N GLY A 1039 14.76 2.98 12.70
CA GLY A 1039 13.96 1.84 12.26
C GLY A 1039 12.68 1.68 13.08
N ARG A 1040 12.77 1.87 14.40
CA ARG A 1040 11.62 1.89 15.32
C ARG A 1040 10.63 2.97 14.92
N ASP A 1041 11.09 4.20 14.70
CA ASP A 1041 10.22 5.32 14.35
C ASP A 1041 9.51 5.07 13.01
N LEU A 1042 10.20 4.46 12.04
CA LEU A 1042 9.57 4.00 10.78
C LEU A 1042 8.54 2.88 11.01
N PHE A 1043 8.83 1.93 11.89
CA PHE A 1043 7.93 0.84 12.22
C PHE A 1043 6.65 1.35 12.88
N LEU A 1044 6.76 2.31 13.80
CA LEU A 1044 5.63 2.88 14.54
C LEU A 1044 4.61 3.57 13.63
N VAL A 1045 5.06 4.23 12.56
CA VAL A 1045 4.18 4.90 11.59
C VAL A 1045 3.59 3.97 10.53
N LYS A 1046 4.04 2.71 10.44
CA LYS A 1046 3.54 1.72 9.47
C LYS A 1046 2.09 1.34 9.79
N GLN A 1047 1.28 1.22 8.74
CA GLN A 1047 -0.15 0.94 8.85
C GLN A 1047 -0.46 -0.58 8.86
N VAL A 1048 -1.41 -0.98 9.71
CA VAL A 1048 -2.01 -2.31 9.77
C VAL A 1048 -3.47 -2.22 9.35
N VAL A 1049 -3.92 -3.19 8.55
CA VAL A 1049 -5.25 -3.18 7.92
C VAL A 1049 -6.13 -4.30 8.47
N SER A 1050 -7.34 -3.96 8.94
CA SER A 1050 -8.38 -4.94 9.31
C SER A 1050 -9.80 -4.42 9.07
N ALA A 1051 -10.66 -5.26 8.47
CA ALA A 1051 -12.07 -4.96 8.22
C ALA A 1051 -13.00 -5.24 9.39
N TYR A 1052 -12.60 -6.14 10.27
CA TYR A 1052 -13.36 -6.53 11.45
C TYR A 1052 -12.46 -6.48 12.67
N MET A 1053 -13.03 -6.28 13.85
CA MET A 1053 -12.27 -6.45 15.09
C MET A 1053 -11.79 -7.91 15.16
N PRO A 1054 -10.47 -8.18 15.00
CA PRO A 1054 -9.97 -9.55 15.03
C PRO A 1054 -10.15 -10.16 16.42
N ASP A 1055 -10.20 -11.49 16.47
CA ASP A 1055 -10.07 -12.20 17.75
C ASP A 1055 -8.75 -11.81 18.43
N TYR A 1056 -8.75 -11.74 19.77
CA TYR A 1056 -7.57 -11.34 20.52
C TYR A 1056 -6.35 -12.20 20.21
N ASN A 1057 -6.52 -13.53 20.08
CA ASN A 1057 -5.38 -14.41 19.79
C ASN A 1057 -4.86 -14.22 18.37
N LEU A 1058 -5.76 -13.96 17.42
CA LEU A 1058 -5.39 -13.70 16.03
C LEU A 1058 -4.64 -12.36 15.90
N PHE A 1059 -5.12 -11.32 16.59
CA PHE A 1059 -4.45 -10.03 16.65
C PHE A 1059 -3.05 -10.15 17.25
N ASP A 1060 -2.93 -10.84 18.39
CA ASP A 1060 -1.65 -11.05 19.07
C ASP A 1060 -0.64 -11.82 18.20
N GLN A 1061 -1.10 -12.84 17.47
CA GLN A 1061 -0.29 -13.56 16.49
C GLN A 1061 0.19 -12.67 15.33
N GLN A 1062 -0.70 -11.83 14.79
CA GLN A 1062 -0.36 -10.91 13.70
C GLN A 1062 0.65 -9.84 14.13
N VAL A 1063 0.45 -9.24 15.31
CA VAL A 1063 1.37 -8.25 15.87
C VAL A 1063 2.73 -8.87 16.18
N SER A 1064 2.75 -10.07 16.79
CA SER A 1064 3.98 -10.80 17.06
C SER A 1064 4.76 -11.12 15.78
N ALA A 1065 4.07 -11.58 14.72
CA ALA A 1065 4.70 -11.84 13.44
C ALA A 1065 5.27 -10.57 12.78
N ALA A 1066 4.55 -9.45 12.87
CA ALA A 1066 5.02 -8.16 12.37
C ALA A 1066 6.26 -7.67 13.13
N LEU A 1067 6.30 -7.85 14.46
CA LEU A 1067 7.46 -7.53 15.29
C LEU A 1067 8.67 -8.40 14.96
N THR A 1068 8.51 -9.72 14.83
CA THR A 1068 9.61 -10.62 14.44
C THR A 1068 10.16 -10.27 13.04
N THR A 1069 9.28 -9.86 12.13
CA THR A 1069 9.69 -9.39 10.79
C THR A 1069 10.46 -8.08 10.87
N PHE A 1070 9.98 -7.12 11.68
CA PHE A 1070 10.68 -5.87 11.93
C PHE A 1070 12.09 -6.10 12.50
N GLU A 1071 12.22 -6.90 13.57
CA GLU A 1071 13.50 -7.22 14.22
C GLU A 1071 14.50 -7.86 13.25
N SER A 1072 14.05 -8.85 12.47
CA SER A 1072 14.91 -9.53 11.50
C SER A 1072 15.32 -8.64 10.32
N SER A 1073 14.40 -7.81 9.81
CA SER A 1073 14.68 -6.89 8.69
C SER A 1073 15.64 -5.77 9.06
N LEU A 1074 15.55 -5.23 10.29
CA LEU A 1074 16.38 -4.14 10.77
C LEU A 1074 17.87 -4.53 10.79
N ALA A 1075 18.18 -5.69 11.36
CA ALA A 1075 19.55 -6.21 11.40
C ALA A 1075 20.04 -6.59 10.00
N SER A 1076 19.20 -7.27 9.21
CA SER A 1076 19.59 -7.74 7.87
C SER A 1076 19.95 -6.61 6.92
N ASN A 1077 19.16 -5.52 6.90
CA ASN A 1077 19.42 -4.38 6.03
C ASN A 1077 20.74 -3.67 6.37
N PHE A 1078 21.00 -3.43 7.65
CA PHE A 1078 22.26 -2.81 8.08
C PHE A 1078 23.48 -3.67 7.72
N VAL A 1079 23.40 -4.98 7.98
CA VAL A 1079 24.47 -5.93 7.66
C VAL A 1079 24.67 -6.07 6.15
N HIS A 1080 23.60 -6.00 5.35
CA HIS A 1080 23.69 -6.06 3.90
C HIS A 1080 24.53 -4.90 3.33
N THR A 1081 24.18 -3.66 3.66
CA THR A 1081 24.93 -2.48 3.20
C THR A 1081 26.37 -2.47 3.74
N LEU A 1082 26.58 -2.92 4.99
CA LEU A 1082 27.92 -3.08 5.55
C LEU A 1082 28.77 -4.11 4.79
N ASN A 1083 28.17 -5.25 4.40
CA ASN A 1083 28.83 -6.27 3.60
C ASN A 1083 29.14 -5.77 2.20
N MET A 1084 28.25 -4.98 1.58
CA MET A 1084 28.53 -4.33 0.31
C MET A 1084 29.76 -3.41 0.40
N LEU A 1085 29.84 -2.59 1.45
CA LEU A 1085 31.01 -1.73 1.70
C LEU A 1085 32.30 -2.53 1.90
N LEU A 1086 32.26 -3.58 2.72
CA LEU A 1086 33.40 -4.45 2.96
C LEU A 1086 33.86 -5.18 1.69
N GLY A 1087 32.92 -5.76 0.93
CA GLY A 1087 33.19 -6.47 -0.31
C GLY A 1087 33.78 -5.55 -1.38
N MET A 1088 33.21 -4.36 -1.56
CA MET A 1088 33.72 -3.37 -2.51
C MET A 1088 35.07 -2.79 -2.10
N ALA A 1089 35.31 -2.57 -0.79
CA ALA A 1089 36.61 -2.12 -0.30
C ALA A 1089 37.70 -3.19 -0.51
N GLN A 1090 37.38 -4.45 -0.22
CA GLN A 1090 38.28 -5.59 -0.42
C GLN A 1090 38.56 -5.83 -1.90
N GLY A 1091 37.51 -5.92 -2.72
CA GLY A 1091 37.63 -6.20 -4.14
C GLY A 1091 38.36 -5.10 -4.93
N ASN A 1092 38.24 -3.83 -4.53
CA ASN A 1092 39.06 -2.75 -5.09
C ASN A 1092 40.45 -2.64 -4.45
N GLY A 1093 40.76 -3.44 -3.42
CA GLY A 1093 42.03 -3.43 -2.71
C GLY A 1093 42.32 -2.10 -2.01
N LEU A 1094 41.31 -1.43 -1.45
CA LEU A 1094 41.49 -0.08 -0.87
C LEU A 1094 42.51 -0.08 0.27
N VAL A 1095 43.50 0.81 0.22
CA VAL A 1095 44.60 0.84 1.19
C VAL A 1095 44.19 1.57 2.46
N SER A 1096 44.43 0.97 3.63
CA SER A 1096 44.25 1.62 4.94
C SER A 1096 45.49 2.39 5.38
N ALA A 1097 45.30 3.57 5.97
CA ALA A 1097 46.37 4.36 6.59
C ALA A 1097 47.01 3.67 7.80
N TYR A 1098 46.36 2.66 8.40
CA TYR A 1098 46.92 1.88 9.49
C TYR A 1098 47.90 0.78 9.04
N SER A 1099 48.14 0.62 7.72
CA SER A 1099 49.02 -0.42 7.16
C SER A 1099 48.63 -1.86 7.52
N MET A 1100 47.36 -2.08 7.88
CA MET A 1100 46.82 -3.36 8.36
C MET A 1100 46.49 -4.33 7.21
N ASN A 1101 46.01 -3.83 6.07
CA ASN A 1101 45.75 -4.68 4.89
C ASN A 1101 46.91 -4.69 3.89
N TRP A 1102 47.48 -3.52 3.61
CA TRP A 1102 48.55 -3.33 2.64
C TRP A 1102 49.68 -2.50 3.26
N GLY A 1103 50.91 -3.01 3.17
CA GLY A 1103 52.12 -2.28 3.55
C GLY A 1103 52.77 -1.62 2.33
N MET A 1104 53.29 -0.40 2.49
CA MET A 1104 54.01 0.30 1.43
C MET A 1104 55.50 -0.07 1.42
N PHE A 1105 56.07 -0.28 0.24
CA PHE A 1105 57.48 -0.64 0.10
C PHE A 1105 58.13 0.07 -1.09
N LEU A 1106 59.43 0.31 -0.97
CA LEU A 1106 60.26 0.93 -2.00
C LEU A 1106 61.35 -0.07 -2.45
N PRO A 1107 61.32 -0.56 -3.70
CA PRO A 1107 62.23 -1.61 -4.16
C PRO A 1107 63.64 -1.09 -4.46
N ASN A 1108 63.76 0.11 -5.03
CA ASN A 1108 65.05 0.76 -5.35
C ASN A 1108 65.00 2.26 -5.04
N LEU A 1109 66.11 2.80 -4.52
CA LEU A 1109 66.29 4.23 -4.23
C LEU A 1109 66.83 4.97 -5.47
N THR A 1110 65.97 5.22 -6.45
CA THR A 1110 66.27 6.05 -7.64
C THR A 1110 65.57 7.41 -7.58
N LYS A 1111 66.01 8.36 -8.42
CA LYS A 1111 65.26 9.60 -8.65
C LYS A 1111 63.88 9.24 -9.20
N ASP A 1112 62.81 9.76 -8.59
CA ASP A 1112 61.41 9.52 -8.97
C ASP A 1112 60.97 8.04 -8.88
N ALA A 1113 61.25 7.39 -7.75
CA ALA A 1113 60.90 5.99 -7.53
C ALA A 1113 59.42 5.79 -7.16
N THR A 1114 58.78 4.78 -7.75
CA THR A 1114 57.41 4.34 -7.39
C THR A 1114 57.41 3.57 -6.07
N ILE A 1115 56.46 3.93 -5.20
CA ILE A 1115 56.11 3.18 -4.00
C ILE A 1115 55.02 2.19 -4.36
N TYR A 1116 55.24 0.93 -4.01
CA TYR A 1116 54.32 -0.15 -4.29
C TYR A 1116 53.73 -0.69 -2.98
N THR A 1117 52.69 -1.52 -3.06
CA THR A 1117 52.03 -2.08 -1.87
C THR A 1117 52.07 -3.61 -1.84
N LYS A 1118 52.29 -4.20 -0.67
CA LYS A 1118 52.32 -5.66 -0.43
C LYS A 1118 51.22 -6.01 0.54
N ALA A 1119 50.46 -7.06 0.27
CA ALA A 1119 49.40 -7.46 1.17
C ALA A 1119 49.99 -8.03 2.47
N ARG A 1120 49.34 -7.71 3.58
CA ARG A 1120 49.66 -8.26 4.89
C ARG A 1120 49.14 -9.69 5.00
N ILE A 1121 49.87 -10.50 5.78
CA ILE A 1121 49.54 -11.89 6.03
C ILE A 1121 49.35 -12.05 7.54
N TYR A 1122 48.23 -12.65 7.93
CA TYR A 1122 47.87 -12.96 9.32
C TYR A 1122 47.62 -14.46 9.44
N ASN A 1123 48.44 -15.20 10.21
CA ASN A 1123 48.35 -16.66 10.35
C ASN A 1123 48.15 -17.40 8.99
N ASP A 1124 49.03 -17.18 8.03
CA ASP A 1124 49.00 -17.73 6.66
C ASP A 1124 47.80 -17.29 5.79
N CYS A 1125 46.91 -16.44 6.29
CA CYS A 1125 45.82 -15.83 5.52
C CYS A 1125 46.26 -14.50 4.90
N ASN A 1126 46.05 -14.34 3.59
CA ASN A 1126 46.49 -13.17 2.83
C ASN A 1126 45.38 -12.13 2.64
N CYS A 1127 45.61 -10.90 3.11
CA CYS A 1127 44.67 -9.78 2.99
C CYS A 1127 44.32 -9.37 1.57
N ALA A 1128 45.14 -9.72 0.57
CA ALA A 1128 44.80 -9.49 -0.84
C ALA A 1128 43.65 -10.36 -1.33
N THR A 1129 43.31 -11.45 -0.64
CA THR A 1129 42.30 -12.44 -1.07
C THR A 1129 41.11 -12.57 -0.13
N SER A 1130 41.30 -12.18 1.13
CA SER A 1130 40.28 -12.22 2.15
C SER A 1130 40.46 -11.07 3.13
N ALA A 1131 39.40 -10.30 3.35
CA ALA A 1131 39.37 -9.25 4.36
C ALA A 1131 39.29 -9.79 5.79
N THR A 1132 39.00 -11.09 5.95
CA THR A 1132 38.71 -11.73 7.25
C THR A 1132 39.96 -12.32 7.92
N CYS A 1133 41.14 -12.17 7.32
CA CYS A 1133 42.39 -12.63 7.91
C CYS A 1133 42.64 -11.92 9.23
N THR A 1134 42.87 -12.69 10.29
CA THR A 1134 43.12 -12.19 11.64
C THR A 1134 44.12 -13.05 12.38
N GLN A 1135 44.81 -12.46 13.36
CA GLN A 1135 45.61 -13.17 14.35
C GLN A 1135 45.51 -12.46 15.71
N SER A 1136 45.99 -13.09 16.77
CA SER A 1136 46.06 -12.45 18.09
C SER A 1136 47.03 -11.27 18.10
N SER A 1137 46.72 -10.22 18.87
CA SER A 1137 47.63 -9.08 19.04
C SER A 1137 48.94 -9.46 19.72
N ILE A 1138 49.94 -8.60 19.57
CA ILE A 1138 51.21 -8.66 20.30
C ILE A 1138 51.32 -7.43 21.23
N PRO A 1139 51.47 -7.58 22.56
CA PRO A 1139 51.29 -8.83 23.30
C PRO A 1139 49.85 -9.37 23.17
N TYR A 1140 49.67 -10.64 23.53
CA TYR A 1140 48.36 -11.30 23.52
C TYR A 1140 47.41 -10.58 24.48
N VAL A 1141 46.26 -10.15 23.95
CA VAL A 1141 45.15 -9.60 24.72
C VAL A 1141 43.93 -10.52 24.51
N PRO A 1142 43.37 -11.15 25.56
CA PRO A 1142 42.27 -12.09 25.42
C PRO A 1142 41.07 -11.50 24.66
N GLY A 1143 40.56 -12.22 23.66
CA GLY A 1143 39.45 -11.76 22.84
C GLY A 1143 39.75 -10.64 21.84
N TYR A 1144 40.94 -10.03 21.86
CA TYR A 1144 41.31 -8.99 20.91
C TYR A 1144 42.14 -9.57 19.76
N VAL A 1145 41.65 -9.39 18.53
CA VAL A 1145 42.37 -9.81 17.30
C VAL A 1145 42.68 -8.62 16.42
N VAL A 1146 43.79 -8.73 15.68
CA VAL A 1146 44.20 -7.80 14.64
C VAL A 1146 44.08 -8.48 13.29
N GLY A 1147 43.65 -7.75 12.26
CA GLY A 1147 43.45 -8.29 10.92
C GLY A 1147 43.59 -7.22 9.83
N CYS A 1148 43.05 -7.50 8.65
CA CYS A 1148 43.25 -6.64 7.47
C CYS A 1148 42.71 -5.21 7.63
N LEU A 1149 41.57 -5.04 8.32
CA LEU A 1149 40.93 -3.75 8.53
C LEU A 1149 40.55 -3.56 10.00
N PRO A 1150 40.56 -2.33 10.55
CA PRO A 1150 40.08 -2.07 11.91
C PRO A 1150 38.65 -2.59 12.15
N LEU A 1151 37.74 -2.34 11.20
CA LEU A 1151 36.36 -2.83 11.30
C LEU A 1151 36.28 -4.36 11.29
N GLN A 1152 37.02 -5.04 10.40
CA GLN A 1152 37.05 -6.51 10.40
C GLN A 1152 37.67 -7.09 11.67
N SER A 1153 38.72 -6.44 12.19
CA SER A 1153 39.35 -6.80 13.47
C SER A 1153 38.34 -6.72 14.62
N LEU A 1154 37.50 -5.68 14.64
CA LEU A 1154 36.40 -5.54 15.59
C LEU A 1154 35.36 -6.65 15.44
N LEU A 1155 34.87 -6.90 14.22
CA LEU A 1155 33.85 -7.92 13.96
C LEU A 1155 34.30 -9.36 14.28
N ARG A 1156 35.62 -9.59 14.31
CA ARG A 1156 36.22 -10.90 14.64
C ARG A 1156 36.70 -11.01 16.09
N SER A 1157 36.78 -9.89 16.80
CA SER A 1157 37.13 -9.87 18.22
C SER A 1157 35.94 -10.29 19.08
N THR A 1158 36.22 -10.74 20.29
CA THR A 1158 35.22 -11.00 21.33
C THR A 1158 35.29 -9.92 22.40
N LEU A 1159 34.26 -9.85 23.24
CA LEU A 1159 34.22 -8.90 24.35
C LEU A 1159 34.96 -9.39 25.59
N GLU A 1160 35.75 -10.47 25.52
CA GLU A 1160 36.41 -11.09 26.67
C GLU A 1160 37.30 -10.11 27.45
N CYS A 1161 38.09 -9.29 26.75
CA CYS A 1161 38.92 -8.24 27.35
C CYS A 1161 38.13 -7.18 28.13
N PHE A 1162 36.84 -7.00 27.85
CA PHE A 1162 36.03 -5.96 28.49
C PHE A 1162 35.49 -6.39 29.85
N TYR A 1163 35.52 -7.70 30.14
CA TYR A 1163 34.92 -8.29 31.34
C TYR A 1163 35.93 -8.89 32.33
N ASN A 1164 37.19 -8.97 31.93
CA ASN A 1164 38.31 -9.44 32.73
C ASN A 1164 39.19 -8.25 33.09
#